data_AF-A0A498I705-F1
#
_entry.id   AF-A0A498I705-F1
#
_cell.length_a   1.000
_cell.length_b   1.000
_cell.length_c   1.000
_cell.angle_alpha   90.00
_cell.angle_beta   90.00
_cell.angle_gamma   90.00
#
_symmetry.space_group_name_H-M   'P 1'
#
loop_
_entity.id
_entity.type
_entity.pdbx_description
1 polymer ?
#
loop_
_entity_poly.entity_id
_entity_poly.type
_entity_poly.pdbx_seq_one_letter_code
_entity_poly.pdbx_strand_id
1 'polypeptide(L)'
;MATTTNLLLTDLMSGVSDASSIPLIDLKDLHGPTHSDIIKQIGLACQTDGFFEVKNHGVPEIMIKDMLNIAREFFQLPESERLKMYSDDPSKTNRLSTSFNVRTEKLSNWRDFLRLHCYPLQDYVQEWPNNPPLFREQVGEYCTNVRGLVLRLLEAISESLGLEKNCIVKALGKQGQHMALNYYPPCPQPELTYGLPGHTDANLITVLLQDEVPGLQVLRNGKWVAVNPIPNTFIVNIGDMMQVISNNRYKSVLHRAVVNCNSERISIPTFYCPSPDAVIGPAKELINYDHPAMYRNFTYAEYYEKFWNKGLATECCLDLTPKQGKKLLKMSTINREKEVDSQYAMQLANVSALPMVLKAATGLGVLDIIHRAGAGALFSPSQIASQLLTLHNLDATSVLDGMLRLLSAYSVLTCSTIQANGKVIRVYGLAPVSKYHLKDAVLEGGLPFSKAYGMNVVDYIGRDDRLGGVFKDSMKVFNLIFKKEILEIYTGFEGLRTLVDVGGGDGTILNRIIPKHPAIKGINYDLPLVVKKSPFYPVCFALLTYRGVLLHNCYKALLDNGKVIVVDMVIQEAPKTSLSAKSLSLFDVYRMNTNVSGNERIERELQSLAKAARFSEIRVACISFTFSVVKLLKNM
;
A
#
# COMPACT_ATOMS: atom_id res chain seq x y z
N MET A 1 25.00 22.92 42.95
CA MET A 1 24.70 23.09 41.51
C MET A 1 24.53 21.73 40.89
N ALA A 2 23.29 21.33 40.57
CA ALA A 2 22.97 20.11 39.81
C ALA A 2 21.49 20.16 39.38
N THR A 3 21.11 21.23 38.67
CA THR A 3 19.78 21.41 38.08
C THR A 3 19.86 21.11 36.57
N THR A 4 18.72 20.69 36.00
CA THR A 4 18.46 20.71 34.55
C THR A 4 19.16 19.63 33.69
N THR A 5 18.83 18.34 33.89
CA THR A 5 19.14 17.30 32.86
C THR A 5 18.18 16.10 32.79
N ASN A 6 17.18 15.99 33.68
CA ASN A 6 16.26 14.84 33.73
C ASN A 6 14.86 15.07 33.12
N LEU A 7 14.69 16.12 32.30
CA LEU A 7 13.41 16.50 31.66
C LEU A 7 13.41 16.41 30.12
N LEU A 8 14.45 15.84 29.50
CA LEU A 8 14.60 15.77 28.04
C LEU A 8 14.65 14.33 27.47
N LEU A 9 14.58 13.30 28.32
CA LEU A 9 14.62 11.89 27.91
C LEU A 9 13.24 11.20 27.88
N THR A 10 12.20 11.82 28.44
CA THR A 10 10.82 11.30 28.39
C THR A 10 10.08 11.67 27.10
N ASP A 11 10.40 12.82 26.49
CA ASP A 11 9.71 13.33 25.28
C ASP A 11 10.25 12.77 23.95
N LEU A 12 11.28 11.92 23.98
CA LEU A 12 11.90 11.34 22.78
C LEU A 12 11.61 9.85 22.56
N MET A 13 10.71 9.27 23.38
CA MET A 13 10.22 7.88 23.21
C MET A 13 8.71 7.79 22.91
N SER A 14 7.99 8.92 22.83
CA SER A 14 6.56 8.98 22.50
C SER A 14 6.24 8.82 21.01
N GLY A 15 7.26 8.61 20.17
CA GLY A 15 7.17 8.61 18.69
C GLY A 15 7.16 7.24 18.01
N VAL A 16 7.11 6.13 18.76
CA VAL A 16 6.88 4.80 18.18
C VAL A 16 5.42 4.44 18.40
N SER A 17 4.59 4.62 17.37
CA SER A 17 3.22 4.13 17.42
C SER A 17 3.21 2.61 17.51
N ASP A 18 2.44 2.07 18.45
CA ASP A 18 2.30 0.64 18.61
C ASP A 18 1.58 0.08 17.38
N ALA A 19 2.32 -0.56 16.48
CA ALA A 19 1.83 -0.99 15.16
C ALA A 19 0.78 -2.13 15.24
N SER A 20 0.43 -2.53 16.46
CA SER A 20 -0.47 -3.63 16.84
C SER A 20 -1.91 -3.22 17.15
N SER A 21 -2.25 -1.94 17.35
CA SER A 21 -3.62 -1.53 17.70
C SER A 21 -4.38 -0.86 16.56
N ILE A 22 -5.72 -0.82 16.68
CA ILE A 22 -6.57 0.04 15.87
C ILE A 22 -6.51 1.50 16.38
N PRO A 23 -6.87 2.51 15.56
CA PRO A 23 -6.79 3.91 15.98
C PRO A 23 -7.74 4.23 17.13
N LEU A 24 -7.26 4.93 18.17
CA LEU A 24 -8.09 5.49 19.25
C LEU A 24 -8.32 6.98 19.00
N ILE A 25 -9.59 7.38 18.89
CA ILE A 25 -10.01 8.74 18.55
C ILE A 25 -10.67 9.41 19.77
N ASP A 26 -10.24 10.63 20.08
CA ASP A 26 -10.84 11.46 21.13
C ASP A 26 -11.96 12.33 20.56
N LEU A 27 -13.19 12.14 21.03
CA LEU A 27 -14.36 12.89 20.56
C LEU A 27 -14.69 14.14 21.39
N LYS A 28 -13.88 14.47 22.42
CA LYS A 28 -14.15 15.57 23.36
C LYS A 28 -14.46 16.90 22.66
N ASP A 29 -13.64 17.25 21.68
CA ASP A 29 -13.71 18.52 20.94
C ASP A 29 -14.28 18.32 19.52
N LEU A 30 -15.12 17.31 19.29
CA LEU A 30 -15.76 17.03 17.99
C LEU A 30 -16.59 18.21 17.45
N HIS A 31 -17.06 19.09 18.33
CA HIS A 31 -17.74 20.35 17.96
C HIS A 31 -16.95 21.61 18.36
N GLY A 32 -15.65 21.44 18.65
CA GLY A 32 -14.73 22.47 19.12
C GLY A 32 -13.62 22.83 18.12
N PRO A 33 -12.55 23.52 18.57
CA PRO A 33 -11.49 24.04 17.69
C PRO A 33 -10.74 22.98 16.87
N THR A 34 -10.63 21.75 17.38
CA THR A 34 -9.91 20.63 16.72
C THR A 34 -10.82 19.76 15.85
N HIS A 35 -12.07 20.16 15.62
CA HIS A 35 -13.06 19.44 14.81
C HIS A 35 -12.48 18.90 13.50
N SER A 36 -11.80 19.75 12.70
CA SER A 36 -11.21 19.34 11.41
C SER A 36 -10.21 18.19 11.52
N ASP A 37 -9.45 18.11 12.62
CA ASP A 37 -8.44 17.06 12.82
C ASP A 37 -9.07 15.76 13.33
N ILE A 38 -10.19 15.84 14.08
CA ILE A 38 -10.99 14.68 14.45
C ILE A 38 -11.69 14.09 13.21
N ILE A 39 -12.26 14.94 12.33
CA ILE A 39 -12.83 14.52 11.04
C ILE A 39 -11.77 13.81 10.17
N LYS A 40 -10.54 14.33 10.09
CA LYS A 40 -9.43 13.67 9.36
C LYS A 40 -9.05 12.31 9.98
N GLN A 41 -8.99 12.20 11.30
CA GLN A 41 -8.68 10.94 11.99
C GLN A 41 -9.75 9.88 11.73
N ILE A 42 -11.04 10.24 11.82
CA ILE A 42 -12.17 9.36 11.49
C ILE A 42 -12.08 8.92 10.03
N GLY A 43 -11.91 9.86 9.10
CA GLY A 43 -11.80 9.55 7.67
C GLY A 43 -10.61 8.62 7.35
N LEU A 44 -9.47 8.83 7.98
CA LEU A 44 -8.29 7.98 7.83
C LEU A 44 -8.57 6.56 8.35
N ALA A 45 -9.07 6.42 9.59
CA ALA A 45 -9.35 5.11 10.18
C ALA A 45 -10.39 4.31 9.38
N CYS A 46 -11.46 4.96 8.91
CA CYS A 46 -12.46 4.36 8.02
C CYS A 46 -11.86 3.88 6.68
N GLN A 47 -10.80 4.55 6.19
CA GLN A 47 -10.11 4.22 4.93
C GLN A 47 -9.04 3.13 5.09
N THR A 48 -8.24 3.17 6.16
CA THR A 48 -7.10 2.25 6.36
C THR A 48 -7.51 0.96 7.05
N ASP A 49 -8.37 1.06 8.06
CA ASP A 49 -8.59 0.00 9.04
C ASP A 49 -10.04 -0.47 9.13
N GLY A 50 -11.00 0.37 8.72
CA GLY A 50 -12.44 0.10 8.83
C GLY A 50 -12.95 -0.02 10.28
N PHE A 51 -12.07 0.19 11.25
CA PHE A 51 -12.22 0.01 12.69
C PHE A 51 -11.48 1.13 13.42
N PHE A 52 -12.05 1.63 14.52
CA PHE A 52 -11.42 2.55 15.45
C PHE A 52 -12.10 2.49 16.81
N GLU A 53 -11.40 2.89 17.87
CA GLU A 53 -11.96 3.08 19.20
C GLU A 53 -12.29 4.56 19.42
N VAL A 54 -13.33 4.85 20.19
CA VAL A 54 -13.71 6.22 20.57
C VAL A 54 -13.76 6.39 22.08
N LYS A 55 -13.13 7.47 22.57
CA LYS A 55 -13.23 7.95 23.97
C LYS A 55 -13.86 9.34 24.02
N ASN A 56 -14.26 9.78 25.22
CA ASN A 56 -14.99 11.05 25.43
C ASN A 56 -16.24 11.17 24.53
N HIS A 57 -16.88 10.03 24.26
CA HIS A 57 -18.01 9.90 23.33
C HIS A 57 -19.32 10.50 23.86
N GLY A 58 -19.39 10.89 25.14
CA GLY A 58 -20.56 11.55 25.75
C GLY A 58 -21.70 10.60 26.15
N VAL A 59 -21.43 9.30 26.30
CA VAL A 59 -22.35 8.34 26.95
C VAL A 59 -21.86 8.20 28.40
N PRO A 60 -22.72 8.29 29.43
CA PRO A 60 -22.29 8.21 30.82
C PRO A 60 -21.60 6.88 31.17
N GLU A 61 -20.51 6.94 31.93
CA GLU A 61 -19.75 5.74 32.35
C GLU A 61 -20.61 4.78 33.19
N ILE A 62 -21.50 5.32 34.03
CA ILE A 62 -22.45 4.53 34.81
C ILE A 62 -23.38 3.69 33.91
N MET A 63 -23.83 4.25 32.79
CA MET A 63 -24.70 3.56 31.82
C MET A 63 -23.95 2.45 31.07
N ILE A 64 -22.64 2.62 30.81
CA ILE A 64 -21.79 1.57 30.25
C ILE A 64 -21.66 0.40 31.24
N LYS A 65 -21.37 0.71 32.51
CA LYS A 65 -21.24 -0.29 33.59
C LYS A 65 -22.56 -1.04 33.79
N ASP A 66 -23.67 -0.32 33.87
CA ASP A 66 -25.00 -0.90 34.07
C ASP A 66 -25.41 -1.79 32.89
N MET A 67 -25.12 -1.39 31.64
CA MET A 67 -25.39 -2.20 30.46
C MET A 67 -24.59 -3.52 30.43
N LEU A 68 -23.33 -3.52 30.91
CA LEU A 68 -22.54 -4.75 31.06
C LEU A 68 -23.05 -5.63 32.21
N ASN A 69 -23.49 -5.03 33.32
CA ASN A 69 -24.04 -5.75 34.47
C ASN A 69 -25.38 -6.40 34.14
N ILE A 70 -26.34 -5.67 33.57
CA ILE A 70 -27.67 -6.17 33.25
C ILE A 70 -27.63 -7.28 32.20
N ALA A 71 -26.64 -7.23 31.29
CA ALA A 71 -26.34 -8.32 30.36
C ALA A 71 -25.81 -9.56 31.09
N ARG A 72 -24.87 -9.40 32.04
CA ARG A 72 -24.33 -10.51 32.83
C ARG A 72 -25.41 -11.16 33.70
N GLU A 73 -26.22 -10.36 34.38
CA GLU A 73 -27.35 -10.82 35.17
C GLU A 73 -28.34 -11.64 34.32
N PHE A 74 -28.73 -11.14 33.13
CA PHE A 74 -29.60 -11.88 32.22
C PHE A 74 -29.03 -13.26 31.85
N PHE A 75 -27.73 -13.38 31.54
CA PHE A 75 -27.13 -14.67 31.21
C PHE A 75 -26.89 -15.59 32.42
N GLN A 76 -26.83 -15.03 33.63
CA GLN A 76 -26.79 -15.79 34.89
C GLN A 76 -28.17 -16.26 35.38
N LEU A 77 -29.27 -15.79 34.78
CA LEU A 77 -30.61 -16.28 35.11
C LEU A 77 -30.75 -17.80 34.87
N PRO A 78 -31.62 -18.49 35.64
CA PRO A 78 -31.98 -19.88 35.39
C PRO A 78 -32.36 -20.11 33.93
N GLU A 79 -31.98 -21.27 33.39
CA GLU A 79 -32.24 -21.61 31.99
C GLU A 79 -33.75 -21.50 31.64
N SER A 80 -34.63 -21.90 32.55
CA SER A 80 -36.09 -21.76 32.42
C SER A 80 -36.58 -20.31 32.27
N GLU A 81 -35.86 -19.32 32.81
CA GLU A 81 -36.16 -17.91 32.63
C GLU A 81 -35.63 -17.42 31.27
N ARG A 82 -34.38 -17.77 30.94
CA ARG A 82 -33.74 -17.38 29.67
C ARG A 82 -34.48 -17.96 28.46
N LEU A 83 -34.91 -19.22 28.54
CA LEU A 83 -35.63 -19.92 27.46
C LEU A 83 -37.01 -19.33 27.13
N LYS A 84 -37.61 -18.49 28.00
CA LYS A 84 -38.82 -17.72 27.64
C LYS A 84 -38.61 -16.82 26.42
N MET A 85 -37.35 -16.45 26.17
CA MET A 85 -36.94 -15.63 25.03
C MET A 85 -36.43 -16.46 23.85
N TYR A 86 -36.33 -17.77 23.97
CA TYR A 86 -35.66 -18.61 22.97
C TYR A 86 -36.44 -18.66 21.64
N SER A 87 -35.75 -18.44 20.53
CA SER A 87 -36.28 -18.74 19.21
C SER A 87 -35.19 -19.00 18.17
N ASP A 88 -35.33 -20.12 17.45
CA ASP A 88 -34.52 -20.47 16.30
C ASP A 88 -35.00 -19.80 15.00
N ASP A 89 -36.21 -19.20 15.00
CA ASP A 89 -36.73 -18.36 13.91
C ASP A 89 -35.97 -17.02 13.84
N PRO A 90 -35.25 -16.73 12.74
CA PRO A 90 -34.48 -15.51 12.60
C PRO A 90 -35.30 -14.27 12.24
N SER A 91 -36.59 -14.43 11.92
CA SER A 91 -37.51 -13.31 11.66
C SER A 91 -38.00 -12.62 12.95
N LYS A 92 -37.81 -13.25 14.12
CA LYS A 92 -38.16 -12.68 15.41
C LYS A 92 -37.32 -11.43 15.73
N THR A 93 -38.05 -10.37 16.04
CA THR A 93 -37.61 -9.04 16.49
C THR A 93 -36.79 -9.09 17.78
N ASN A 94 -37.17 -10.00 18.68
CA ASN A 94 -36.43 -10.35 19.88
C ASN A 94 -36.27 -11.87 19.96
N ARG A 95 -35.04 -12.35 20.17
CA ARG A 95 -34.77 -13.76 20.42
C ARG A 95 -33.47 -13.99 21.18
N LEU A 96 -33.52 -14.88 22.17
CA LEU A 96 -32.37 -15.64 22.64
C LEU A 96 -32.09 -16.78 21.65
N SER A 97 -30.84 -16.98 21.29
CA SER A 97 -30.40 -18.15 20.53
C SER A 97 -28.93 -18.43 20.83
N THR A 98 -28.41 -19.51 20.25
CA THR A 98 -27.00 -19.89 20.35
C THR A 98 -26.33 -19.83 18.98
N SER A 99 -25.00 -19.74 18.97
CA SER A 99 -24.16 -19.68 17.78
C SER A 99 -24.48 -18.51 16.83
N PHE A 100 -24.96 -18.76 15.60
CA PHE A 100 -25.41 -17.73 14.64
C PHE A 100 -26.73 -18.12 13.98
N ASN A 101 -26.78 -19.29 13.34
CA ASN A 101 -27.99 -19.85 12.74
C ASN A 101 -27.94 -21.37 12.77
N VAL A 102 -28.36 -21.93 13.90
CA VAL A 102 -28.43 -23.38 14.19
C VAL A 102 -29.19 -24.20 13.14
N ARG A 103 -30.02 -23.58 12.29
CA ARG A 103 -30.74 -24.27 11.19
C ARG A 103 -29.91 -24.47 9.92
N THR A 104 -28.81 -23.72 9.73
CA THR A 104 -28.04 -23.72 8.47
C THR A 104 -26.53 -23.92 8.63
N GLU A 105 -26.00 -23.75 9.84
CA GLU A 105 -24.59 -23.93 10.13
C GLU A 105 -24.17 -25.41 10.24
N LYS A 106 -22.92 -25.72 9.85
CA LYS A 106 -22.30 -27.05 10.01
C LYS A 106 -21.40 -27.18 11.24
N LEU A 107 -20.98 -26.05 11.79
CA LEU A 107 -20.14 -25.91 12.96
C LEU A 107 -20.77 -24.81 13.81
N SER A 108 -21.05 -25.11 15.07
CA SER A 108 -21.62 -24.13 15.99
C SER A 108 -20.52 -23.31 16.67
N ASN A 109 -20.81 -22.02 16.80
CA ASN A 109 -19.94 -21.03 17.43
C ASN A 109 -20.12 -21.06 18.94
N TRP A 110 -19.05 -20.83 19.69
CA TRP A 110 -19.02 -20.90 21.15
C TRP A 110 -19.57 -19.62 21.79
N ARG A 111 -20.87 -19.37 21.60
CA ARG A 111 -21.55 -18.11 21.93
C ARG A 111 -23.05 -18.33 22.12
N ASP A 112 -23.61 -17.76 23.18
CA ASP A 112 -25.05 -17.45 23.26
C ASP A 112 -25.28 -15.96 22.96
N PHE A 113 -26.48 -15.61 22.46
CA PHE A 113 -26.84 -14.22 22.26
C PHE A 113 -28.34 -13.93 22.44
N LEU A 114 -28.64 -12.78 23.04
CA LEU A 114 -29.97 -12.17 23.04
C LEU A 114 -29.97 -11.03 22.02
N ARG A 115 -30.68 -11.20 20.90
CA ARG A 115 -30.86 -10.18 19.86
C ARG A 115 -32.11 -9.36 20.15
N LEU A 116 -31.97 -8.03 20.12
CA LEU A 116 -33.05 -7.07 20.33
C LEU A 116 -33.19 -6.14 19.11
N HIS A 117 -34.42 -5.88 18.68
CA HIS A 117 -34.75 -4.69 17.88
C HIS A 117 -34.95 -3.50 18.82
N CYS A 118 -34.38 -2.34 18.48
CA CYS A 118 -34.20 -1.22 19.41
C CYS A 118 -34.71 0.13 18.90
N TYR A 119 -35.03 0.27 17.61
CA TYR A 119 -35.58 1.52 17.09
C TYR A 119 -36.66 1.29 16.02
N PRO A 120 -37.83 1.96 16.12
CA PRO A 120 -38.25 2.84 17.21
C PRO A 120 -38.44 2.10 18.54
N LEU A 121 -37.94 2.65 19.65
CA LEU A 121 -37.84 1.93 20.93
C LEU A 121 -39.20 1.46 21.45
N GLN A 122 -40.21 2.33 21.34
CA GLN A 122 -41.58 2.06 21.79
C GLN A 122 -42.25 0.90 21.06
N ASP A 123 -41.80 0.58 19.83
CA ASP A 123 -42.35 -0.51 19.02
C ASP A 123 -41.89 -1.90 19.51
N TYR A 124 -40.78 -1.98 20.28
CA TYR A 124 -40.13 -3.25 20.65
C TYR A 124 -39.90 -3.46 22.15
N VAL A 125 -39.80 -2.39 22.97
CA VAL A 125 -39.41 -2.49 24.40
C VAL A 125 -40.34 -3.39 25.24
N GLN A 126 -41.60 -3.56 24.81
CA GLN A 126 -42.56 -4.43 25.50
C GLN A 126 -42.35 -5.93 25.21
N GLU A 127 -41.65 -6.27 24.13
CA GLU A 127 -41.25 -7.64 23.78
C GLU A 127 -39.95 -8.07 24.48
N TRP A 128 -39.22 -7.14 25.11
CA TRP A 128 -37.94 -7.40 25.78
C TRP A 128 -38.08 -8.19 27.09
N PRO A 129 -37.03 -8.86 27.59
CA PRO A 129 -37.04 -9.44 28.93
C PRO A 129 -37.54 -8.44 29.97
N ASN A 130 -38.37 -8.92 30.90
CA ASN A 130 -38.79 -8.19 32.12
C ASN A 130 -38.05 -8.71 33.38
N ASN A 131 -37.12 -9.63 33.18
CA ASN A 131 -36.23 -10.21 34.18
C ASN A 131 -34.81 -10.16 33.58
N PRO A 132 -33.82 -9.49 34.21
CA PRO A 132 -33.90 -8.73 35.46
C PRO A 132 -34.89 -7.54 35.41
N PRO A 133 -35.42 -7.06 36.55
CA PRO A 133 -36.50 -6.06 36.57
C PRO A 133 -36.19 -4.74 35.85
N LEU A 134 -34.95 -4.25 35.94
CA LEU A 134 -34.51 -3.00 35.32
C LEU A 134 -34.10 -3.15 33.84
N PHE A 135 -34.17 -4.37 33.28
CA PHE A 135 -33.66 -4.66 31.93
C PHE A 135 -34.24 -3.72 30.87
N ARG A 136 -35.56 -3.52 30.86
CA ARG A 136 -36.21 -2.68 29.83
C ARG A 136 -35.81 -1.20 29.91
N GLU A 137 -35.62 -0.71 31.12
CA GLU A 137 -35.28 0.69 31.41
C GLU A 137 -33.82 0.96 31.05
N GLN A 138 -32.88 0.27 31.70
CA GLN A 138 -31.44 0.48 31.48
C GLN A 138 -31.02 0.20 30.03
N VAL A 139 -31.54 -0.86 29.41
CA VAL A 139 -31.25 -1.16 28.00
C VAL A 139 -31.90 -0.15 27.05
N GLY A 140 -33.07 0.41 27.40
CA GLY A 140 -33.75 1.43 26.61
C GLY A 140 -33.00 2.77 26.62
N GLU A 141 -32.52 3.19 27.78
CA GLU A 141 -31.66 4.38 27.92
C GLU A 141 -30.34 4.22 27.15
N TYR A 142 -29.67 3.07 27.32
CA TYR A 142 -28.44 2.76 26.59
C TYR A 142 -28.65 2.80 25.07
N CYS A 143 -29.70 2.14 24.55
CA CYS A 143 -30.03 2.15 23.13
C CYS A 143 -30.24 3.58 22.61
N THR A 144 -30.88 4.44 23.39
CA THR A 144 -31.14 5.85 23.03
C THR A 144 -29.86 6.68 22.99
N ASN A 145 -28.98 6.52 23.98
CA ASN A 145 -27.72 7.26 24.06
C ASN A 145 -26.70 6.82 23.00
N VAL A 146 -26.54 5.51 22.79
CA VAL A 146 -25.66 4.98 21.73
C VAL A 146 -26.18 5.36 20.35
N ARG A 147 -27.50 5.44 20.15
CA ARG A 147 -28.08 5.98 18.92
C ARG A 147 -27.65 7.44 18.67
N GLY A 148 -27.65 8.28 19.71
CA GLY A 148 -27.15 9.66 19.62
C GLY A 148 -25.65 9.77 19.33
N LEU A 149 -24.85 8.79 19.77
CA LEU A 149 -23.45 8.65 19.36
C LEU A 149 -23.32 8.25 17.89
N VAL A 150 -24.06 7.23 17.44
CA VAL A 150 -24.06 6.77 16.04
C VAL A 150 -24.40 7.91 15.08
N LEU A 151 -25.42 8.73 15.37
CA LEU A 151 -25.80 9.85 14.50
C LEU A 151 -24.67 10.88 14.36
N ARG A 152 -24.01 11.28 15.45
CA ARG A 152 -22.85 12.19 15.40
C ARG A 152 -21.66 11.59 14.65
N LEU A 153 -21.41 10.29 14.80
CA LEU A 153 -20.39 9.58 14.02
C LEU A 153 -20.73 9.54 12.53
N LEU A 154 -21.99 9.32 12.16
CA LEU A 154 -22.43 9.34 10.76
C LEU A 154 -22.27 10.74 10.13
N GLU A 155 -22.58 11.82 10.85
CA GLU A 155 -22.31 13.19 10.40
C GLU A 155 -20.81 13.42 10.15
N ALA A 156 -19.96 12.99 11.09
CA ALA A 156 -18.51 13.13 10.99
C ALA A 156 -17.91 12.31 9.83
N ILE A 157 -18.39 11.08 9.62
CA ILE A 157 -18.00 10.20 8.50
C ILE A 157 -18.45 10.80 7.15
N SER A 158 -19.63 11.41 7.11
CA SER A 158 -20.13 12.12 5.91
C SER A 158 -19.24 13.32 5.58
N GLU A 159 -18.90 14.12 6.59
CA GLU A 159 -18.00 15.26 6.44
C GLU A 159 -16.58 14.85 6.04
N SER A 160 -16.06 13.73 6.57
CA SER A 160 -14.73 13.21 6.17
C SER A 160 -14.66 12.67 4.74
N LEU A 161 -15.81 12.43 4.10
CA LEU A 161 -15.92 12.15 2.66
C LEU A 161 -16.07 13.43 1.81
N GLY A 162 -16.19 14.60 2.42
CA GLY A 162 -16.52 15.86 1.73
C GLY A 162 -18.00 16.00 1.37
N LEU A 163 -18.89 15.24 2.03
CA LEU A 163 -20.34 15.26 1.81
C LEU A 163 -21.04 16.20 2.81
N GLU A 164 -22.29 16.56 2.51
CA GLU A 164 -23.19 17.15 3.51
C GLU A 164 -23.31 16.20 4.72
N LYS A 165 -23.29 16.72 5.95
CA LYS A 165 -23.38 15.93 7.20
C LYS A 165 -24.49 14.88 7.18
N ASN A 166 -25.66 15.24 6.65
CA ASN A 166 -26.83 14.34 6.59
C ASN A 166 -26.93 13.49 5.31
N CYS A 167 -25.98 13.57 4.37
CA CYS A 167 -26.02 12.84 3.09
C CYS A 167 -26.20 11.34 3.29
N ILE A 168 -25.34 10.73 4.14
CA ILE A 168 -25.40 9.29 4.43
C ILE A 168 -26.73 8.92 5.09
N VAL A 169 -27.18 9.69 6.09
CA VAL A 169 -28.42 9.39 6.85
C VAL A 169 -29.66 9.45 5.94
N LYS A 170 -29.72 10.41 5.01
CA LYS A 170 -30.81 10.55 4.03
C LYS A 170 -30.95 9.33 3.11
N ALA A 171 -29.88 8.59 2.85
CA ALA A 171 -29.89 7.41 1.99
C ALA A 171 -30.54 6.15 2.62
N LEU A 172 -30.87 6.19 3.92
CA LEU A 172 -31.22 5.00 4.71
C LEU A 172 -32.72 4.76 4.87
N GLY A 173 -33.59 5.69 4.47
CA GLY A 173 -35.04 5.59 4.67
C GLY A 173 -35.45 5.48 6.15
N LYS A 174 -36.49 4.69 6.45
CA LYS A 174 -36.87 4.33 7.83
C LYS A 174 -35.88 3.30 8.41
N GLN A 175 -34.68 3.77 8.70
CA GLN A 175 -33.60 3.00 9.31
C GLN A 175 -34.02 2.24 10.59
N GLY A 176 -33.33 1.15 10.86
CA GLY A 176 -33.49 0.34 12.06
C GLY A 176 -32.25 0.35 12.94
N GLN A 177 -32.46 0.12 14.23
CA GLN A 177 -31.38 -0.17 15.18
C GLN A 177 -31.65 -1.56 15.75
N HIS A 178 -30.62 -2.39 15.77
CA HIS A 178 -30.64 -3.69 16.43
C HIS A 178 -29.44 -3.80 17.36
N MET A 179 -29.53 -4.65 18.36
CA MET A 179 -28.45 -4.93 19.28
C MET A 179 -28.38 -6.43 19.54
N ALA A 180 -27.20 -6.94 19.87
CA ALA A 180 -27.07 -8.29 20.41
C ALA A 180 -26.25 -8.25 21.69
N LEU A 181 -26.79 -8.78 22.79
CA LEU A 181 -26.00 -9.06 23.99
C LEU A 181 -25.37 -10.44 23.76
N ASN A 182 -24.06 -10.49 23.55
CA ASN A 182 -23.34 -11.73 23.29
C ASN A 182 -22.64 -12.21 24.55
N TYR A 183 -22.79 -13.49 24.85
CA TYR A 183 -22.15 -14.18 25.97
C TYR A 183 -21.29 -15.32 25.44
N TYR A 184 -20.00 -15.27 25.74
CA TYR A 184 -19.04 -16.32 25.39
C TYR A 184 -18.61 -17.01 26.68
N PRO A 185 -19.10 -18.21 27.01
CA PRO A 185 -18.66 -18.95 28.19
C PRO A 185 -17.19 -19.41 28.03
N PRO A 186 -16.47 -19.70 29.13
CA PRO A 186 -15.16 -20.33 29.06
C PRO A 186 -15.19 -21.58 28.18
N CYS A 187 -14.25 -21.69 27.24
CA CYS A 187 -14.13 -22.80 26.31
C CYS A 187 -12.97 -23.72 26.74
N PRO A 188 -13.17 -25.04 26.93
CA PRO A 188 -12.09 -25.94 27.34
C PRO A 188 -11.02 -26.14 26.27
N GLN A 189 -11.34 -25.88 24.99
CA GLN A 189 -10.45 -26.03 23.83
C GLN A 189 -10.60 -24.84 22.87
N PRO A 190 -10.18 -23.63 23.29
CA PRO A 190 -10.45 -22.39 22.56
C PRO A 190 -9.78 -22.33 21.18
N GLU A 191 -8.78 -23.16 20.93
CA GLU A 191 -8.09 -23.31 19.64
C GLU A 191 -8.92 -24.05 18.57
N LEU A 192 -9.96 -24.79 18.95
CA LEU A 192 -10.78 -25.61 18.04
C LEU A 192 -12.07 -24.93 17.59
N THR A 193 -12.40 -23.75 18.10
CA THR A 193 -13.68 -23.06 17.82
C THR A 193 -13.53 -21.54 17.80
N TYR A 194 -14.57 -20.85 17.35
CA TYR A 194 -14.70 -19.40 17.46
C TYR A 194 -16.00 -19.05 18.20
N GLY A 195 -15.98 -17.95 18.94
CA GLY A 195 -17.22 -17.33 19.42
C GLY A 195 -18.01 -16.72 18.25
N LEU A 196 -17.31 -16.24 17.23
CA LEU A 196 -17.88 -15.85 15.94
C LEU A 196 -16.77 -15.88 14.87
N PRO A 197 -16.93 -16.58 13.73
CA PRO A 197 -15.91 -16.68 12.68
C PRO A 197 -15.70 -15.36 11.92
N GLY A 198 -14.70 -15.35 11.03
CA GLY A 198 -14.36 -14.18 10.22
C GLY A 198 -15.48 -13.76 9.27
N HIS A 199 -16.03 -12.55 9.45
CA HIS A 199 -17.13 -12.00 8.66
C HIS A 199 -17.02 -10.47 8.51
N THR A 200 -17.79 -9.90 7.58
CA THR A 200 -18.07 -8.45 7.49
C THR A 200 -19.48 -8.16 8.02
N ASP A 201 -19.71 -6.92 8.45
CA ASP A 201 -21.01 -6.50 8.95
C ASP A 201 -21.92 -6.05 7.79
N ALA A 202 -23.05 -6.73 7.60
CA ALA A 202 -24.02 -6.42 6.56
C ALA A 202 -24.69 -5.02 6.69
N ASN A 203 -24.49 -4.34 7.82
CA ASN A 203 -25.17 -3.09 8.18
C ASN A 203 -24.45 -1.84 7.62
N LEU A 204 -24.77 -0.65 8.15
CA LEU A 204 -24.07 0.60 7.82
C LEU A 204 -22.87 0.84 8.75
N ILE A 205 -23.09 0.80 10.06
CA ILE A 205 -22.10 1.05 11.10
C ILE A 205 -22.47 0.26 12.34
N THR A 206 -21.46 -0.29 13.02
CA THR A 206 -21.59 -0.96 14.30
C THR A 206 -20.86 -0.15 15.37
N VAL A 207 -21.50 0.00 16.53
CA VAL A 207 -20.87 0.51 17.76
C VAL A 207 -20.90 -0.60 18.81
N LEU A 208 -19.72 -1.08 19.17
CA LEU A 208 -19.49 -2.25 20.00
C LEU A 208 -18.99 -1.83 21.38
N LEU A 209 -19.75 -2.21 22.40
CA LEU A 209 -19.27 -2.28 23.78
C LEU A 209 -18.71 -3.68 24.06
N GLN A 210 -17.65 -3.77 24.86
CA GLN A 210 -17.12 -5.04 25.39
C GLN A 210 -16.70 -4.86 26.85
N ASP A 211 -16.57 -5.96 27.58
CA ASP A 211 -15.92 -5.97 28.89
C ASP A 211 -14.39 -6.06 28.76
N GLU A 212 -13.72 -6.16 29.92
CA GLU A 212 -12.25 -6.24 30.04
C GLU A 212 -11.64 -7.53 29.48
N VAL A 213 -12.45 -8.49 28.99
CA VAL A 213 -11.94 -9.76 28.45
C VAL A 213 -11.69 -9.64 26.94
N PRO A 214 -10.43 -9.78 26.47
CA PRO A 214 -10.12 -9.69 25.05
C PRO A 214 -10.75 -10.83 24.26
N GLY A 215 -11.10 -10.57 23.01
CA GLY A 215 -11.69 -11.58 22.12
C GLY A 215 -11.96 -11.11 20.70
N LEU A 216 -12.13 -9.81 20.46
CA LEU A 216 -12.22 -9.28 19.10
C LEU A 216 -10.85 -9.38 18.38
N GLN A 217 -10.87 -9.86 17.15
CA GLN A 217 -9.73 -9.78 16.23
C GLN A 217 -10.17 -9.22 14.88
N VAL A 218 -9.38 -8.30 14.32
CA VAL A 218 -9.62 -7.62 13.04
C VAL A 218 -8.53 -8.02 12.04
N LEU A 219 -8.89 -8.24 10.77
CA LEU A 219 -7.94 -8.62 9.73
C LEU A 219 -7.25 -7.39 9.12
N ARG A 220 -6.05 -7.06 9.58
CA ARG A 220 -5.24 -5.92 9.11
C ARG A 220 -4.03 -6.42 8.33
N ASN A 221 -3.81 -5.91 7.12
CA ASN A 221 -2.67 -6.29 6.26
C ASN A 221 -2.46 -7.82 6.09
N GLY A 222 -3.56 -8.56 6.00
CA GLY A 222 -3.54 -10.04 5.87
C GLY A 222 -3.23 -10.81 7.16
N LYS A 223 -3.16 -10.13 8.31
CA LYS A 223 -2.94 -10.74 9.64
C LYS A 223 -4.11 -10.45 10.57
N TRP A 224 -4.46 -11.42 11.41
CA TRP A 224 -5.42 -11.20 12.50
C TRP A 224 -4.73 -10.44 13.63
N VAL A 225 -5.30 -9.30 14.00
CA VAL A 225 -4.80 -8.39 15.04
C VAL A 225 -5.82 -8.35 16.17
N ALA A 226 -5.40 -8.54 17.41
CA ALA A 226 -6.28 -8.48 18.57
C ALA A 226 -6.60 -7.01 18.93
N VAL A 227 -7.85 -6.75 19.30
CA VAL A 227 -8.28 -5.46 19.85
C VAL A 227 -8.40 -5.63 21.36
N ASN A 228 -7.45 -5.04 22.09
CA ASN A 228 -7.41 -5.09 23.55
C ASN A 228 -8.44 -4.10 24.12
N PRO A 229 -9.24 -4.46 25.14
CA PRO A 229 -10.19 -3.54 25.76
C PRO A 229 -9.51 -2.29 26.32
N ILE A 230 -10.10 -1.12 26.05
CA ILE A 230 -9.77 0.14 26.70
C ILE A 230 -10.99 0.60 27.52
N PRO A 231 -10.87 0.81 28.85
CA PRO A 231 -11.99 1.24 29.69
C PRO A 231 -12.66 2.52 29.19
N ASN A 232 -13.99 2.60 29.32
CA ASN A 232 -14.83 3.74 28.91
C ASN A 232 -14.62 4.15 27.44
N THR A 233 -14.55 3.15 26.55
CA THR A 233 -14.54 3.35 25.09
C THR A 233 -15.60 2.51 24.40
N PHE A 234 -15.91 2.86 23.15
CA PHE A 234 -16.58 1.96 22.21
C PHE A 234 -15.67 1.67 21.03
N ILE A 235 -15.73 0.44 20.52
CA ILE A 235 -15.18 0.09 19.21
C ILE A 235 -16.23 0.43 18.15
N VAL A 236 -15.82 1.09 17.08
CA VAL A 236 -16.66 1.46 15.95
C VAL A 236 -16.13 0.77 14.71
N ASN A 237 -17.01 0.16 13.92
CA ASN A 237 -16.62 -0.42 12.64
C ASN A 237 -17.61 -0.15 11.51
N ILE A 238 -17.06 -0.14 10.31
CA ILE A 238 -17.73 0.22 9.07
C ILE A 238 -18.37 -1.03 8.45
N GLY A 239 -19.68 -0.95 8.19
CA GLY A 239 -20.44 -2.02 7.54
C GLY A 239 -20.39 -1.97 6.02
N ASP A 240 -20.82 -3.06 5.39
CA ASP A 240 -20.87 -3.26 3.95
C ASP A 240 -21.66 -2.14 3.23
N MET A 241 -22.75 -1.62 3.85
CA MET A 241 -23.55 -0.55 3.24
C MET A 241 -22.79 0.77 3.17
N MET A 242 -21.93 1.07 4.16
CA MET A 242 -21.08 2.26 4.16
C MET A 242 -19.93 2.14 3.16
N GLN A 243 -19.37 0.94 2.98
CA GLN A 243 -18.41 0.68 1.90
C GLN A 243 -19.03 0.94 0.51
N VAL A 244 -20.32 0.63 0.33
CA VAL A 244 -21.04 0.94 -0.91
C VAL A 244 -21.29 2.43 -1.08
N ILE A 245 -21.87 3.09 -0.07
CA ILE A 245 -22.18 4.54 -0.11
C ILE A 245 -20.93 5.38 -0.34
N SER A 246 -19.82 5.04 0.33
CA SER A 246 -18.52 5.72 0.17
C SER A 246 -17.80 5.42 -1.16
N ASN A 247 -18.43 4.71 -2.09
CA ASN A 247 -17.83 4.24 -3.36
C ASN A 247 -16.49 3.52 -3.15
N ASN A 248 -16.42 2.60 -2.18
CA ASN A 248 -15.23 1.83 -1.80
C ASN A 248 -14.08 2.67 -1.21
N ARG A 249 -14.31 3.94 -0.82
CA ARG A 249 -13.29 4.74 -0.11
C ARG A 249 -13.07 4.24 1.31
N TYR A 250 -14.13 3.85 2.01
CA TYR A 250 -14.06 3.23 3.34
C TYR A 250 -14.29 1.72 3.25
N LYS A 251 -13.69 0.98 4.19
CA LYS A 251 -13.61 -0.48 4.14
C LYS A 251 -14.47 -1.13 5.21
N SER A 252 -15.32 -2.08 4.81
CA SER A 252 -15.80 -3.09 5.75
C SER A 252 -14.78 -4.22 5.82
N VAL A 253 -14.34 -4.54 7.04
CA VAL A 253 -13.17 -5.38 7.28
C VAL A 253 -13.56 -6.66 8.00
N LEU A 254 -12.94 -7.77 7.57
CA LEU A 254 -13.13 -9.07 8.19
C LEU A 254 -12.71 -9.02 9.65
N HIS A 255 -13.63 -9.38 10.54
CA HIS A 255 -13.40 -9.45 11.98
C HIS A 255 -14.00 -10.74 12.55
N ARG A 256 -13.50 -11.20 13.70
CA ARG A 256 -13.92 -12.44 14.37
C ARG A 256 -13.87 -12.29 15.89
N ALA A 257 -14.62 -13.13 16.60
CA ALA A 257 -14.53 -13.27 18.04
C ALA A 257 -13.89 -14.62 18.39
N VAL A 258 -12.70 -14.59 19.01
CA VAL A 258 -12.08 -15.78 19.64
C VAL A 258 -12.60 -15.95 21.06
N VAL A 259 -12.47 -17.17 21.59
CA VAL A 259 -12.82 -17.52 22.97
C VAL A 259 -11.57 -17.89 23.77
N ASN A 260 -11.71 -18.02 25.08
CA ASN A 260 -10.63 -18.36 26.00
C ASN A 260 -11.12 -19.41 27.02
N CYS A 261 -10.21 -20.03 27.77
CA CYS A 261 -10.50 -21.10 28.72
C CYS A 261 -10.70 -20.66 30.18
N ASN A 262 -10.48 -19.38 30.50
CA ASN A 262 -10.35 -18.90 31.88
C ASN A 262 -11.56 -18.08 32.37
N SER A 263 -12.24 -17.36 31.48
CA SER A 263 -13.23 -16.35 31.85
C SER A 263 -14.30 -16.20 30.79
N GLU A 264 -15.55 -15.96 31.20
CA GLU A 264 -16.59 -15.54 30.27
C GLU A 264 -16.27 -14.16 29.68
N ARG A 265 -16.82 -13.88 28.50
CA ARG A 265 -16.73 -12.56 27.87
C ARG A 265 -18.12 -12.07 27.48
N ILE A 266 -18.39 -10.79 27.70
CA ILE A 266 -19.61 -10.11 27.22
C ILE A 266 -19.24 -9.06 26.17
N SER A 267 -20.04 -9.00 25.10
CA SER A 267 -19.90 -7.96 24.09
C SER A 267 -21.26 -7.57 23.51
N ILE A 268 -21.49 -6.28 23.32
CA ILE A 268 -22.81 -5.70 23.01
C ILE A 268 -22.70 -4.81 21.76
N PRO A 269 -22.61 -5.41 20.55
CA PRO A 269 -22.70 -4.65 19.30
C PRO A 269 -24.09 -4.06 19.10
N THR A 270 -24.12 -2.77 18.81
CA THR A 270 -25.29 -2.01 18.36
C THR A 270 -25.13 -1.73 16.87
N PHE A 271 -26.04 -2.26 16.07
CA PHE A 271 -26.03 -2.22 14.62
C PHE A 271 -27.00 -1.15 14.11
N TYR A 272 -26.54 -0.25 13.26
CA TYR A 272 -27.38 0.73 12.57
C TYR A 272 -27.61 0.29 11.12
N CYS A 273 -28.87 0.07 10.75
CA CYS A 273 -29.25 -0.57 9.49
C CYS A 273 -30.11 0.34 8.62
N PRO A 274 -29.97 0.31 7.28
CA PRO A 274 -30.96 0.91 6.40
C PRO A 274 -32.35 0.27 6.55
N SER A 275 -33.38 0.98 6.09
CA SER A 275 -34.71 0.41 5.85
C SER A 275 -34.63 -0.70 4.79
N PRO A 276 -35.43 -1.78 4.87
CA PRO A 276 -35.40 -2.86 3.87
C PRO A 276 -35.61 -2.39 2.42
N ASP A 277 -36.43 -1.37 2.22
CA ASP A 277 -36.73 -0.73 0.93
C ASP A 277 -35.70 0.34 0.51
N ALA A 278 -34.78 0.74 1.39
CA ALA A 278 -33.78 1.76 1.09
C ALA A 278 -32.87 1.32 -0.07
N VAL A 279 -32.77 2.18 -1.10
CA VAL A 279 -31.93 1.94 -2.28
C VAL A 279 -30.51 2.39 -1.99
N ILE A 280 -29.64 1.43 -1.69
CA ILE A 280 -28.22 1.64 -1.40
C ILE A 280 -27.43 1.63 -2.70
N GLY A 281 -26.51 2.58 -2.83
CA GLY A 281 -25.60 2.76 -3.96
C GLY A 281 -24.56 3.84 -3.63
N PRO A 282 -23.54 4.06 -4.47
CA PRO A 282 -22.52 5.06 -4.19
C PRO A 282 -23.09 6.49 -4.21
N ALA A 283 -22.66 7.32 -3.27
CA ALA A 283 -23.03 8.74 -3.25
C ALA A 283 -22.59 9.43 -4.55
N LYS A 284 -23.47 10.24 -5.15
CA LYS A 284 -23.28 10.82 -6.49
C LYS A 284 -22.08 11.74 -6.54
N GLU A 285 -21.86 12.47 -5.46
CA GLU A 285 -20.78 13.42 -5.21
C GLU A 285 -19.41 12.74 -5.14
N LEU A 286 -19.35 11.42 -4.85
CA LEU A 286 -18.13 10.61 -4.83
C LEU A 286 -17.83 9.92 -6.16
N ILE A 287 -18.72 10.05 -7.16
CA ILE A 287 -18.57 9.51 -8.51
C ILE A 287 -18.09 10.61 -9.45
N ASN A 288 -16.95 10.40 -10.10
CA ASN A 288 -16.43 11.28 -11.14
C ASN A 288 -15.61 10.48 -12.17
N TYR A 289 -14.96 11.17 -13.11
CA TYR A 289 -14.17 10.52 -14.17
C TYR A 289 -13.07 9.60 -13.59
N ASP A 290 -12.32 10.10 -12.59
CA ASP A 290 -11.22 9.37 -11.94
C ASP A 290 -11.71 8.29 -10.95
N HIS A 291 -12.97 8.39 -10.52
CA HIS A 291 -13.62 7.53 -9.53
C HIS A 291 -15.02 7.10 -9.99
N PRO A 292 -15.13 6.21 -10.99
CA PRO A 292 -16.42 5.72 -11.48
C PRO A 292 -17.18 4.94 -10.39
N ALA A 293 -18.49 4.78 -10.56
CA ALA A 293 -19.33 4.00 -9.65
C ALA A 293 -18.87 2.52 -9.62
N MET A 294 -18.38 2.06 -8.46
CA MET A 294 -17.87 0.69 -8.27
C MET A 294 -18.99 -0.31 -7.99
N TYR A 295 -20.12 0.17 -7.48
CA TYR A 295 -21.30 -0.60 -7.12
C TYR A 295 -22.52 -0.09 -7.90
N ARG A 296 -23.45 -1.00 -8.23
CA ARG A 296 -24.78 -0.63 -8.70
C ARG A 296 -25.68 -0.27 -7.51
N ASN A 297 -26.85 0.29 -7.81
CA ASN A 297 -27.91 0.46 -6.83
C ASN A 297 -28.65 -0.87 -6.57
N PHE A 298 -29.04 -1.12 -5.32
CA PHE A 298 -29.85 -2.27 -4.88
C PHE A 298 -30.65 -1.91 -3.61
N THR A 299 -31.75 -2.61 -3.32
CA THR A 299 -32.44 -2.42 -2.03
C THR A 299 -31.74 -3.18 -0.92
N TYR A 300 -31.77 -2.66 0.31
CA TYR A 300 -31.15 -3.34 1.45
C TYR A 300 -31.71 -4.76 1.66
N ALA A 301 -33.01 -4.98 1.45
CA ALA A 301 -33.63 -6.31 1.47
C ALA A 301 -32.98 -7.29 0.46
N GLU A 302 -32.74 -6.84 -0.78
CA GLU A 302 -32.13 -7.66 -1.85
C GLU A 302 -30.70 -8.10 -1.49
N TYR A 303 -29.99 -7.29 -0.71
CA TYR A 303 -28.68 -7.63 -0.15
C TYR A 303 -28.79 -8.55 1.07
N TYR A 304 -29.64 -8.20 2.03
CA TYR A 304 -29.73 -8.88 3.32
C TYR A 304 -30.24 -10.32 3.19
N GLU A 305 -31.18 -10.59 2.28
CA GLU A 305 -31.64 -11.94 1.96
C GLU A 305 -30.49 -12.83 1.44
N LYS A 306 -29.64 -12.28 0.56
CA LYS A 306 -28.47 -12.98 0.01
C LYS A 306 -27.39 -13.23 1.05
N PHE A 307 -27.14 -12.25 1.91
CA PHE A 307 -26.23 -12.38 3.06
C PHE A 307 -26.71 -13.51 4.00
N TRP A 308 -27.99 -13.51 4.36
CA TRP A 308 -28.57 -14.51 5.25
C TRP A 308 -28.48 -15.93 4.68
N ASN A 309 -28.80 -16.09 3.40
CA ASN A 309 -28.77 -17.40 2.71
C ASN A 309 -27.36 -17.95 2.45
N LYS A 310 -26.30 -17.12 2.46
CA LYS A 310 -24.90 -17.56 2.32
C LYS A 310 -24.26 -17.98 3.65
N GLY A 311 -24.80 -17.53 4.79
CA GLY A 311 -24.22 -17.73 6.12
C GLY A 311 -22.94 -16.89 6.35
N LEU A 312 -22.27 -17.10 7.49
CA LEU A 312 -20.99 -16.46 7.83
C LEU A 312 -19.83 -17.05 7.01
N ALA A 313 -19.86 -16.84 5.69
CA ALA A 313 -18.76 -17.18 4.80
C ALA A 313 -17.66 -16.09 4.85
N THR A 314 -16.40 -16.49 4.70
CA THR A 314 -15.23 -15.58 4.70
C THR A 314 -15.15 -14.60 3.52
N GLU A 315 -16.11 -14.63 2.61
CA GLU A 315 -16.21 -13.76 1.43
C GLU A 315 -17.43 -12.83 1.55
N CYS A 316 -17.16 -11.53 1.66
CA CYS A 316 -18.14 -10.44 1.71
C CYS A 316 -19.25 -10.59 0.65
N CYS A 317 -20.52 -10.40 1.02
CA CYS A 317 -21.62 -10.59 0.07
C CYS A 317 -21.73 -9.51 -1.02
N LEU A 318 -20.99 -8.39 -0.90
CA LEU A 318 -20.88 -7.38 -1.97
C LEU A 318 -20.28 -7.94 -3.26
N ASP A 319 -19.49 -9.02 -3.17
CA ASP A 319 -18.84 -9.71 -4.29
C ASP A 319 -19.79 -10.34 -5.33
N LEU A 320 -21.09 -10.38 -5.05
CA LEU A 320 -22.13 -11.10 -5.81
C LEU A 320 -23.15 -10.19 -6.51
N THR A 321 -23.08 -8.86 -6.33
CA THR A 321 -23.84 -7.93 -7.19
C THR A 321 -23.19 -7.90 -8.61
N PRO A 322 -23.98 -7.67 -9.68
CA PRO A 322 -23.67 -8.24 -10.99
C PRO A 322 -22.34 -7.76 -11.57
N LYS A 323 -21.76 -8.65 -12.39
CA LYS A 323 -20.38 -8.65 -12.90
C LYS A 323 -19.90 -7.36 -13.58
N GLN A 324 -20.72 -6.34 -13.76
CA GLN A 324 -20.24 -4.98 -14.05
C GLN A 324 -19.32 -4.46 -12.96
N GLY A 325 -19.60 -4.62 -11.65
CA GLY A 325 -18.70 -4.16 -10.59
C GLY A 325 -17.32 -4.83 -10.64
N LYS A 326 -17.26 -6.15 -10.84
CA LYS A 326 -16.00 -6.89 -11.04
C LYS A 326 -15.39 -6.74 -12.43
N LYS A 327 -16.16 -6.35 -13.45
CA LYS A 327 -15.66 -5.97 -14.78
C LYS A 327 -15.26 -4.50 -14.83
N LEU A 328 -15.70 -3.65 -13.90
CA LEU A 328 -15.25 -2.27 -13.66
C LEU A 328 -14.16 -2.21 -12.59
N LEU A 329 -14.00 -3.20 -11.71
CA LEU A 329 -12.77 -3.43 -10.96
C LEU A 329 -11.74 -4.07 -11.88
N LYS A 330 -12.07 -5.12 -12.66
CA LYS A 330 -11.16 -5.54 -13.72
C LYS A 330 -10.95 -4.45 -14.77
N MET A 331 -11.90 -3.61 -15.14
CA MET A 331 -11.68 -2.47 -16.07
C MET A 331 -11.24 -1.19 -15.37
N SER A 332 -11.12 -1.06 -14.05
CA SER A 332 -10.50 0.09 -13.37
C SER A 332 -9.20 -0.28 -12.69
N THR A 333 -8.92 -1.58 -12.53
CA THR A 333 -7.58 -2.14 -12.39
C THR A 333 -6.97 -2.32 -13.77
N ILE A 334 -7.69 -2.73 -14.84
CA ILE A 334 -7.17 -2.69 -16.22
C ILE A 334 -7.27 -1.27 -16.82
N ASN A 335 -8.19 -0.38 -16.40
CA ASN A 335 -8.07 1.04 -16.77
C ASN A 335 -7.11 1.77 -15.86
N ARG A 336 -6.97 1.54 -14.54
CA ARG A 336 -5.81 2.10 -13.82
C ARG A 336 -4.51 1.45 -14.27
N GLU A 337 -4.45 0.20 -14.69
CA GLU A 337 -3.26 -0.35 -15.34
C GLU A 337 -3.10 0.34 -16.69
N LYS A 338 -4.12 0.50 -17.54
CA LYS A 338 -3.99 1.27 -18.80
C LYS A 338 -3.81 2.78 -18.63
N GLU A 339 -4.13 3.37 -17.49
CA GLU A 339 -4.13 4.80 -17.21
C GLU A 339 -2.91 5.16 -16.37
N VAL A 340 -2.43 4.28 -15.50
CA VAL A 340 -1.06 4.27 -14.99
C VAL A 340 -0.10 3.86 -16.09
N ASP A 341 -0.43 2.95 -17.02
CA ASP A 341 0.37 2.61 -18.21
C ASP A 341 0.26 3.69 -19.28
N SER A 342 -0.83 4.47 -19.34
CA SER A 342 -0.95 5.63 -20.23
C SER A 342 -0.25 6.84 -19.63
N GLN A 343 -0.39 7.09 -18.32
CA GLN A 343 0.39 8.08 -17.58
C GLN A 343 1.86 7.70 -17.54
N TYR A 344 2.21 6.41 -17.44
CA TYR A 344 3.58 5.89 -17.49
C TYR A 344 4.09 5.88 -18.92
N ALA A 345 3.29 5.54 -19.94
CA ALA A 345 3.66 5.75 -21.34
C ALA A 345 3.84 7.23 -21.66
N MET A 346 3.07 8.12 -21.03
CA MET A 346 3.18 9.57 -21.16
C MET A 346 4.36 10.12 -20.35
N GLN A 347 4.70 9.55 -19.20
CA GLN A 347 5.93 9.84 -18.44
C GLN A 347 7.16 9.29 -19.17
N LEU A 348 7.08 8.13 -19.83
CA LEU A 348 8.13 7.57 -20.67
C LEU A 348 8.31 8.39 -21.96
N ALA A 349 7.22 8.81 -22.60
CA ALA A 349 7.26 9.70 -23.76
C ALA A 349 7.80 11.09 -23.42
N ASN A 350 7.55 11.56 -22.20
CA ASN A 350 8.07 12.83 -21.67
C ASN A 350 9.27 12.64 -20.70
N VAL A 351 9.97 11.51 -20.73
CA VAL A 351 11.05 11.22 -19.76
C VAL A 351 12.23 12.18 -19.90
N SER A 352 12.41 12.71 -21.11
CA SER A 352 13.38 13.76 -21.45
C SER A 352 12.97 15.15 -20.94
N ALA A 353 11.70 15.39 -20.59
CA ALA A 353 11.20 16.72 -20.24
C ALA A 353 11.89 17.29 -18.99
N LEU A 354 12.12 16.46 -17.94
CA LEU A 354 12.85 16.90 -16.75
C LEU A 354 14.31 17.24 -17.07
N PRO A 355 15.13 16.36 -17.69
CA PRO A 355 16.48 16.71 -18.14
C PRO A 355 16.55 17.96 -19.03
N MET A 356 15.63 18.10 -19.99
CA MET A 356 15.57 19.27 -20.89
C MET A 356 15.25 20.56 -20.13
N VAL A 357 14.23 20.57 -19.27
CA VAL A 357 13.85 21.74 -18.49
C VAL A 357 14.90 22.08 -17.44
N LEU A 358 15.54 21.08 -16.82
CA LEU A 358 16.66 21.30 -15.90
C LEU A 358 17.85 21.92 -16.61
N LYS A 359 18.23 21.41 -17.79
CA LYS A 359 19.29 22.00 -18.63
C LYS A 359 18.96 23.42 -19.07
N ALA A 360 17.73 23.68 -19.50
CA ALA A 360 17.27 25.00 -19.90
C ALA A 360 17.24 26.01 -18.73
N ALA A 361 16.68 25.62 -17.58
CA ALA A 361 16.65 26.47 -16.39
C ALA A 361 18.07 26.77 -15.86
N THR A 362 18.97 25.79 -15.94
CA THR A 362 20.38 25.97 -15.57
C THR A 362 21.11 26.88 -16.56
N GLY A 363 20.95 26.69 -17.87
CA GLY A 363 21.56 27.52 -18.91
C GLY A 363 21.04 28.96 -18.94
N LEU A 364 19.77 29.18 -18.56
CA LEU A 364 19.19 30.51 -18.37
C LEU A 364 19.62 31.17 -17.04
N GLY A 365 20.27 30.45 -16.13
CA GLY A 365 20.64 30.99 -14.81
C GLY A 365 19.46 31.16 -13.84
N VAL A 366 18.32 30.49 -14.08
CA VAL A 366 17.11 30.55 -13.23
C VAL A 366 17.44 30.10 -11.80
N LEU A 367 18.19 29.01 -11.65
CA LEU A 367 18.60 28.51 -10.34
C LEU A 367 19.55 29.49 -9.63
N ASP A 368 20.40 30.20 -10.39
CA ASP A 368 21.34 31.19 -9.83
C ASP A 368 20.62 32.47 -9.35
N ILE A 369 19.55 32.88 -10.03
CA ILE A 369 18.70 34.01 -9.59
C ILE A 369 18.10 33.71 -8.21
N ILE A 370 17.50 32.53 -8.04
CA ILE A 370 16.92 32.11 -6.76
C ILE A 370 18.04 31.91 -5.71
N HIS A 371 19.20 31.38 -6.10
CA HIS A 371 20.33 31.17 -5.19
C HIS A 371 20.92 32.47 -4.63
N ARG A 372 21.17 33.48 -5.48
CA ARG A 372 21.80 34.75 -5.08
C ARG A 372 21.00 35.54 -4.04
N ALA A 373 19.70 35.31 -3.95
CA ALA A 373 18.81 35.97 -3.01
C ALA A 373 18.83 35.37 -1.59
N GLY A 374 19.54 34.26 -1.37
CA GLY A 374 19.74 33.66 -0.06
C GLY A 374 18.77 32.54 0.31
N ALA A 375 19.07 31.86 1.42
CA ALA A 375 18.32 30.70 1.87
C ALA A 375 16.90 31.10 2.34
N GLY A 376 15.88 30.47 1.75
CA GLY A 376 14.47 30.75 2.07
C GLY A 376 13.80 31.79 1.17
N ALA A 377 14.52 32.41 0.23
CA ALA A 377 13.92 33.32 -0.73
C ALA A 377 12.92 32.61 -1.67
N LEU A 378 11.80 33.28 -1.95
CA LEU A 378 10.71 32.79 -2.80
C LEU A 378 10.40 33.83 -3.88
N PHE A 379 10.37 33.42 -5.15
CA PHE A 379 10.16 34.31 -6.29
C PHE A 379 8.99 33.89 -7.17
N SER A 380 8.19 34.84 -7.64
CA SER A 380 7.22 34.60 -8.71
C SER A 380 7.92 34.39 -10.06
N PRO A 381 7.27 33.73 -11.03
CA PRO A 381 7.76 33.64 -12.40
C PRO A 381 8.08 35.00 -13.01
N SER A 382 7.29 36.04 -12.71
CA SER A 382 7.53 37.40 -13.23
C SER A 382 8.77 38.07 -12.63
N GLN A 383 9.06 37.84 -11.34
CA GLN A 383 10.26 38.36 -10.68
C GLN A 383 11.55 37.64 -11.13
N ILE A 384 11.45 36.38 -11.56
CA ILE A 384 12.57 35.66 -12.19
C ILE A 384 12.72 36.14 -13.64
N ALA A 385 11.63 36.22 -14.40
CA ALA A 385 11.65 36.69 -15.79
C ALA A 385 12.24 38.11 -15.94
N SER A 386 11.92 39.04 -15.03
CA SER A 386 12.47 40.40 -15.05
C SER A 386 13.99 40.47 -14.79
N GLN A 387 14.60 39.40 -14.27
CA GLN A 387 16.04 39.29 -14.05
C GLN A 387 16.76 38.49 -15.15
N LEU A 388 16.01 37.92 -16.11
CA LEU A 388 16.55 37.21 -17.26
C LEU A 388 16.70 38.17 -18.45
N LEU A 389 17.93 38.67 -18.65
CA LEU A 389 18.30 39.67 -19.65
C LEU A 389 18.05 39.28 -21.13
N THR A 390 17.49 38.10 -21.40
CA THR A 390 17.33 37.51 -22.74
C THR A 390 15.88 37.28 -23.17
N LEU A 391 14.89 37.64 -22.35
CA LEU A 391 13.47 37.34 -22.59
C LEU A 391 12.64 38.58 -22.96
N HIS A 392 12.61 38.93 -24.24
CA HIS A 392 11.81 40.04 -24.80
C HIS A 392 10.39 39.64 -25.28
N ASN A 393 9.90 38.44 -24.94
CA ASN A 393 8.64 37.90 -25.48
C ASN A 393 7.49 37.90 -24.43
N LEU A 394 6.28 38.24 -24.86
CA LEU A 394 5.08 38.35 -24.01
C LEU A 394 4.72 37.03 -23.29
N ASP A 395 4.99 35.88 -23.90
CA ASP A 395 4.75 34.56 -23.31
C ASP A 395 5.88 34.04 -22.40
N ALA A 396 6.99 34.77 -22.25
CA ALA A 396 8.16 34.27 -21.52
C ALA A 396 7.86 33.91 -20.05
N THR A 397 6.95 34.64 -19.40
CA THR A 397 6.57 34.39 -18.00
C THR A 397 5.72 33.12 -17.83
N SER A 398 4.87 32.78 -18.81
CA SER A 398 4.01 31.58 -18.73
C SER A 398 4.80 30.31 -19.03
N VAL A 399 5.73 30.38 -20.00
CA VAL A 399 6.70 29.30 -20.29
C VAL A 399 7.60 29.05 -19.07
N LEU A 400 8.13 30.12 -18.45
CA LEU A 400 8.96 30.00 -17.25
C LEU A 400 8.19 29.42 -16.06
N ASP A 401 6.93 29.82 -15.81
CA ASP A 401 6.08 29.16 -14.80
C ASP A 401 5.86 27.67 -15.11
N GLY A 402 5.74 27.28 -16.39
CA GLY A 402 5.70 25.88 -16.80
C GLY A 402 6.96 25.11 -16.41
N MET A 403 8.15 25.70 -16.65
CA MET A 403 9.44 25.13 -16.27
C MET A 403 9.58 25.00 -14.74
N LEU A 404 9.25 26.05 -14.00
CA LEU A 404 9.35 26.10 -12.54
C LEU A 404 8.40 25.10 -11.86
N ARG A 405 7.17 24.93 -12.39
CA ARG A 405 6.24 23.88 -11.95
C ARG A 405 6.81 22.48 -12.14
N LEU A 406 7.41 22.19 -13.30
CA LEU A 406 7.99 20.87 -13.54
C LEU A 406 9.16 20.59 -12.58
N LEU A 407 10.07 21.55 -12.38
CA LEU A 407 11.18 21.40 -11.43
C LEU A 407 10.69 21.24 -9.97
N SER A 408 9.57 21.86 -9.62
CA SER A 408 8.95 21.71 -8.30
C SER A 408 8.31 20.32 -8.11
N ALA A 409 7.66 19.78 -9.15
CA ALA A 409 7.09 18.44 -9.12
C ALA A 409 8.14 17.34 -8.90
N TYR A 410 9.39 17.57 -9.31
CA TYR A 410 10.55 16.71 -9.04
C TYR A 410 11.40 17.16 -7.84
N SER A 411 10.88 18.05 -6.99
CA SER A 411 11.55 18.55 -5.77
C SER A 411 12.93 19.16 -6.01
N VAL A 412 13.23 19.66 -7.22
CA VAL A 412 14.41 20.49 -7.51
C VAL A 412 14.21 21.91 -7.00
N LEU A 413 12.96 22.37 -7.02
CA LEU A 413 12.51 23.62 -6.40
C LEU A 413 11.42 23.33 -5.35
N THR A 414 11.24 24.26 -4.42
CA THR A 414 10.03 24.36 -3.61
C THR A 414 9.02 25.28 -4.32
N CYS A 415 7.72 25.03 -4.14
CA CYS A 415 6.65 25.87 -4.66
C CYS A 415 5.63 26.14 -3.57
N SER A 416 5.32 27.41 -3.34
CA SER A 416 4.29 27.88 -2.41
C SER A 416 3.35 28.85 -3.13
N THR A 417 2.16 29.10 -2.54
CA THR A 417 1.22 30.09 -3.06
C THR A 417 1.05 31.24 -2.07
N ILE A 418 1.11 32.47 -2.57
CA ILE A 418 0.82 33.69 -1.80
C ILE A 418 -0.40 34.41 -2.40
N GLN A 419 -1.10 35.17 -1.56
CA GLN A 419 -2.17 36.06 -2.00
C GLN A 419 -1.61 37.47 -2.21
N ALA A 420 -1.81 38.04 -3.39
CA ALA A 420 -1.46 39.43 -3.68
C ALA A 420 -2.54 40.05 -4.58
N ASN A 421 -3.06 41.23 -4.19
CA ASN A 421 -4.10 41.97 -4.92
C ASN A 421 -5.32 41.09 -5.32
N GLY A 422 -5.77 40.22 -4.42
CA GLY A 422 -6.90 39.31 -4.64
C GLY A 422 -6.63 38.13 -5.58
N LYS A 423 -5.37 37.91 -5.99
CA LYS A 423 -4.96 36.83 -6.89
C LYS A 423 -3.96 35.89 -6.22
N VAL A 424 -4.16 34.59 -6.43
CA VAL A 424 -3.19 33.55 -6.04
C VAL A 424 -1.99 33.59 -6.99
N ILE A 425 -0.79 33.79 -6.44
CA ILE A 425 0.48 33.78 -7.17
C ILE A 425 1.35 32.64 -6.65
N ARG A 426 1.90 31.82 -7.56
CA ARG A 426 2.93 30.82 -7.23
C ARG A 426 4.28 31.50 -7.05
N VAL A 427 5.01 31.08 -6.03
CA VAL A 427 6.38 31.52 -5.74
C VAL A 427 7.28 30.32 -5.47
N TYR A 428 8.53 30.40 -5.93
CA TYR A 428 9.46 29.28 -6.01
C TYR A 428 10.76 29.56 -5.27
N GLY A 429 11.27 28.54 -4.57
CA GLY A 429 12.54 28.58 -3.85
C GLY A 429 13.42 27.37 -4.19
N LEU A 430 14.67 27.36 -3.71
CA LEU A 430 15.56 26.21 -3.88
C LEU A 430 15.22 25.10 -2.88
N ALA A 431 15.00 23.88 -3.37
CA ALA A 431 14.90 22.69 -2.53
C ALA A 431 16.29 22.20 -2.09
N PRO A 432 16.41 21.39 -1.02
CA PRO A 432 17.71 20.88 -0.55
C PRO A 432 18.53 20.17 -1.62
N VAL A 433 17.87 19.46 -2.55
CA VAL A 433 18.55 18.70 -3.62
C VAL A 433 19.35 19.60 -4.56
N SER A 434 18.94 20.85 -4.79
CA SER A 434 19.63 21.77 -5.72
C SER A 434 21.02 22.20 -5.22
N LYS A 435 21.38 21.87 -3.98
CA LYS A 435 22.68 22.19 -3.35
C LYS A 435 23.77 21.15 -3.64
N TYR A 436 23.43 19.99 -4.23
CA TYR A 436 24.35 18.86 -4.44
C TYR A 436 24.95 18.82 -5.86
N HIS A 437 25.58 19.92 -6.32
CA HIS A 437 26.31 19.99 -7.60
C HIS A 437 25.54 19.57 -8.88
N LEU A 438 24.19 19.62 -8.85
CA LEU A 438 23.37 19.32 -10.03
C LEU A 438 23.68 20.23 -11.23
N LYS A 439 24.01 21.50 -10.97
CA LYS A 439 24.43 22.47 -12.00
C LYS A 439 25.64 21.97 -12.79
N ASP A 440 26.68 21.59 -12.07
CA ASP A 440 27.99 21.22 -12.64
C ASP A 440 27.89 19.88 -13.38
N ALA A 441 27.06 18.95 -12.89
CA ALA A 441 26.76 17.69 -13.57
C ALA A 441 25.93 17.89 -14.87
N VAL A 442 25.06 18.90 -14.92
CA VAL A 442 24.18 19.18 -16.07
C VAL A 442 24.85 20.03 -17.16
N LEU A 443 25.74 20.94 -16.78
CA LEU A 443 26.46 21.82 -17.73
C LEU A 443 27.75 21.20 -18.27
N GLU A 444 28.55 20.55 -17.42
CA GLU A 444 29.89 20.07 -17.76
C GLU A 444 29.95 18.54 -17.91
N GLY A 445 28.87 17.85 -17.55
CA GLY A 445 28.81 16.39 -17.48
C GLY A 445 29.43 15.79 -16.20
N GLY A 446 29.24 14.48 -16.06
CA GLY A 446 29.71 13.68 -14.92
C GLY A 446 28.64 13.41 -13.86
N LEU A 447 28.85 12.36 -13.05
CA LEU A 447 27.91 11.97 -12.00
C LEU A 447 27.91 12.99 -10.85
N PRO A 448 26.73 13.49 -10.39
CA PRO A 448 26.64 14.33 -9.18
C PRO A 448 27.28 13.66 -7.97
N PHE A 449 27.12 12.34 -7.85
CA PHE A 449 27.78 11.51 -6.84
C PHE A 449 29.31 11.63 -6.91
N SER A 450 29.91 11.52 -8.09
CA SER A 450 31.36 11.58 -8.24
C SER A 450 31.94 12.98 -8.09
N LYS A 451 31.17 14.02 -8.44
CA LYS A 451 31.55 15.41 -8.11
C LYS A 451 31.45 15.68 -6.60
N ALA A 452 30.44 15.15 -5.91
CA ALA A 452 30.24 15.35 -4.47
C ALA A 452 31.21 14.56 -3.58
N TYR A 453 31.59 13.33 -3.96
CA TYR A 453 32.45 12.44 -3.16
C TYR A 453 33.89 12.30 -3.66
N GLY A 454 34.25 12.94 -4.77
CA GLY A 454 35.61 12.90 -5.34
C GLY A 454 36.08 11.52 -5.83
N MET A 455 35.18 10.55 -5.93
CA MET A 455 35.46 9.17 -6.35
C MET A 455 34.28 8.57 -7.13
N ASN A 456 34.52 7.48 -7.87
CA ASN A 456 33.46 6.83 -8.61
C ASN A 456 32.55 5.99 -7.66
N VAL A 457 31.32 5.68 -8.09
CA VAL A 457 30.34 4.97 -7.25
C VAL A 457 30.79 3.55 -6.89
N VAL A 458 31.59 2.88 -7.71
CA VAL A 458 32.13 1.54 -7.46
C VAL A 458 33.19 1.58 -6.34
N ASP A 459 34.08 2.58 -6.38
CA ASP A 459 35.09 2.79 -5.32
C ASP A 459 34.44 3.11 -3.96
N TYR A 460 33.31 3.83 -3.98
CA TYR A 460 32.55 4.16 -2.77
C TYR A 460 31.77 2.94 -2.23
N ILE A 461 31.13 2.14 -3.10
CA ILE A 461 30.47 0.87 -2.72
C ILE A 461 31.48 -0.10 -2.09
N GLY A 462 32.77 -0.03 -2.48
CA GLY A 462 33.86 -0.79 -1.84
C GLY A 462 34.37 -0.22 -0.51
N ARG A 463 33.90 0.95 -0.06
CA ARG A 463 34.30 1.61 1.19
C ARG A 463 33.18 1.71 2.23
N ASP A 464 31.91 1.75 1.82
CA ASP A 464 30.75 1.77 2.72
C ASP A 464 30.12 0.36 2.79
N ASP A 465 30.33 -0.35 3.91
CA ASP A 465 29.83 -1.71 4.10
C ASP A 465 28.30 -1.83 4.03
N ARG A 466 27.55 -0.77 4.37
CA ARG A 466 26.08 -0.77 4.34
C ARG A 466 25.58 -0.64 2.90
N LEU A 467 26.16 0.27 2.11
CA LEU A 467 25.84 0.42 0.69
C LEU A 467 26.35 -0.79 -0.12
N GLY A 468 27.52 -1.33 0.24
CA GLY A 468 28.04 -2.60 -0.27
C GLY A 468 27.11 -3.78 0.00
N GLY A 469 26.51 -3.83 1.19
CA GLY A 469 25.46 -4.80 1.53
C GLY A 469 24.22 -4.68 0.63
N VAL A 470 23.64 -3.49 0.52
CA VAL A 470 22.44 -3.23 -0.32
C VAL A 470 22.71 -3.51 -1.80
N PHE A 471 23.89 -3.16 -2.31
CA PHE A 471 24.31 -3.48 -3.67
C PHE A 471 24.44 -4.99 -3.88
N LYS A 472 25.10 -5.70 -2.95
CA LYS A 472 25.26 -7.16 -3.00
C LYS A 472 23.91 -7.89 -2.94
N ASP A 473 22.98 -7.42 -2.11
CA ASP A 473 21.64 -8.01 -2.00
C ASP A 473 20.79 -7.74 -3.24
N SER A 474 20.94 -6.58 -3.87
CA SER A 474 20.31 -6.26 -5.15
C SER A 474 20.84 -7.16 -6.28
N MET A 475 22.15 -7.47 -6.29
CA MET A 475 22.74 -8.44 -7.24
C MET A 475 22.25 -9.89 -7.04
N LYS A 476 21.75 -10.27 -5.85
CA LYS A 476 21.08 -11.58 -5.66
C LYS A 476 19.80 -11.69 -6.48
N VAL A 477 19.10 -10.58 -6.75
CA VAL A 477 17.89 -10.55 -7.58
C VAL A 477 18.21 -10.82 -9.05
N PHE A 478 19.34 -10.29 -9.56
CA PHE A 478 19.85 -10.61 -10.89
C PHE A 478 20.11 -12.12 -11.04
N ASN A 479 20.75 -12.73 -10.03
CA ASN A 479 20.99 -14.18 -9.99
C ASN A 479 19.70 -15.01 -9.90
N LEU A 480 18.59 -14.46 -9.37
CA LEU A 480 17.27 -15.12 -9.35
C LEU A 480 16.56 -15.09 -10.71
N ILE A 481 16.78 -14.06 -11.54
CA ILE A 481 16.26 -14.00 -12.91
C ILE A 481 17.04 -14.98 -13.81
N PHE A 482 18.37 -14.94 -13.74
CA PHE A 482 19.24 -15.88 -14.46
C PHE A 482 18.92 -17.35 -14.11
N LYS A 483 18.59 -17.62 -12.84
CA LYS A 483 18.18 -18.94 -12.32
C LYS A 483 16.95 -19.53 -13.02
N LYS A 484 15.96 -18.72 -13.43
CA LYS A 484 14.61 -19.22 -13.77
C LYS A 484 14.34 -19.36 -15.27
N GLU A 485 14.92 -18.51 -16.12
CA GLU A 485 14.57 -18.51 -17.55
C GLU A 485 15.77 -18.77 -18.46
N ILE A 486 16.91 -18.09 -18.26
CA ILE A 486 18.07 -18.23 -19.15
C ILE A 486 18.67 -19.65 -19.09
N LEU A 487 18.77 -20.24 -17.89
CA LEU A 487 19.26 -21.63 -17.70
C LEU A 487 18.24 -22.73 -18.08
N GLU A 488 17.04 -22.35 -18.53
CA GLU A 488 16.03 -23.28 -19.07
C GLU A 488 15.95 -23.17 -20.60
N ILE A 489 16.18 -21.98 -21.16
CA ILE A 489 16.07 -21.70 -22.60
C ILE A 489 17.42 -21.88 -23.33
N TYR A 490 18.56 -21.58 -22.70
CA TYR A 490 19.87 -21.64 -23.36
C TYR A 490 20.58 -22.98 -23.16
N THR A 491 20.51 -23.86 -24.17
CA THR A 491 21.20 -25.17 -24.20
C THR A 491 22.68 -25.08 -24.59
N GLY A 492 23.20 -23.88 -24.89
CA GLY A 492 24.55 -23.69 -25.43
C GLY A 492 25.72 -24.02 -24.47
N PHE A 493 25.46 -24.56 -23.28
CA PHE A 493 26.50 -25.10 -22.39
C PHE A 493 26.94 -26.53 -22.77
N GLU A 494 26.15 -27.25 -23.58
CA GLU A 494 26.49 -28.60 -24.04
C GLU A 494 27.84 -28.65 -24.79
N GLY A 495 28.55 -29.78 -24.63
CA GLY A 495 29.87 -30.02 -25.22
C GLY A 495 31.03 -29.20 -24.64
N LEU A 496 30.79 -28.29 -23.69
CA LEU A 496 31.86 -27.56 -23.02
C LEU A 496 32.65 -28.44 -22.05
N ARG A 497 33.96 -28.16 -21.93
CA ARG A 497 34.86 -28.77 -20.93
C ARG A 497 35.20 -27.80 -19.80
N THR A 498 35.12 -26.49 -20.04
CA THR A 498 35.54 -25.46 -19.09
C THR A 498 34.68 -24.20 -19.25
N LEU A 499 34.39 -23.52 -18.14
CA LEU A 499 33.61 -22.28 -18.08
C LEU A 499 34.18 -21.35 -17.00
N VAL A 500 34.38 -20.07 -17.32
CA VAL A 500 34.73 -18.99 -16.39
C VAL A 500 33.60 -17.98 -16.33
N ASP A 501 33.24 -17.60 -15.12
CA ASP A 501 32.36 -16.48 -14.83
C ASP A 501 33.20 -15.25 -14.48
N VAL A 502 33.19 -14.20 -15.33
CA VAL A 502 34.02 -13.00 -15.13
C VAL A 502 33.15 -11.88 -14.53
N GLY A 503 33.46 -11.50 -13.30
CA GLY A 503 32.53 -10.75 -12.44
C GLY A 503 31.50 -11.64 -11.73
N GLY A 504 31.82 -12.93 -11.56
CA GLY A 504 30.91 -13.95 -11.01
C GLY A 504 30.62 -13.86 -9.51
N GLY A 505 31.23 -12.91 -8.79
CA GLY A 505 30.93 -12.62 -7.39
C GLY A 505 31.23 -13.80 -6.45
N ASP A 506 30.16 -14.40 -5.92
CA ASP A 506 30.22 -15.59 -5.04
C ASP A 506 30.20 -16.94 -5.80
N GLY A 507 30.16 -16.92 -7.14
CA GLY A 507 30.13 -18.12 -7.97
C GLY A 507 28.76 -18.81 -8.05
N THR A 508 27.68 -18.15 -7.63
CA THR A 508 26.30 -18.68 -7.67
C THR A 508 25.88 -19.20 -9.05
N ILE A 509 26.34 -18.58 -10.14
CA ILE A 509 26.02 -19.00 -11.52
C ILE A 509 26.67 -20.34 -11.85
N LEU A 510 27.96 -20.51 -11.57
CA LEU A 510 28.71 -21.75 -11.82
C LEU A 510 28.13 -22.93 -11.03
N ASN A 511 27.81 -22.71 -9.75
CA ASN A 511 27.17 -23.70 -8.88
C ASN A 511 25.81 -24.20 -9.40
N ARG A 512 25.20 -23.53 -10.38
CA ARG A 512 23.95 -23.95 -11.05
C ARG A 512 24.17 -24.63 -12.40
N ILE A 513 25.24 -24.27 -13.12
CA ILE A 513 25.56 -24.82 -14.43
C ILE A 513 26.27 -26.18 -14.29
N ILE A 514 27.26 -26.28 -13.40
CA ILE A 514 28.08 -27.51 -13.23
C ILE A 514 27.22 -28.75 -12.91
N PRO A 515 26.21 -28.71 -12.01
CA PRO A 515 25.39 -29.89 -11.74
C PRO A 515 24.56 -30.39 -12.94
N LYS A 516 24.18 -29.49 -13.86
CA LYS A 516 23.47 -29.85 -15.11
C LYS A 516 24.44 -30.37 -16.19
N HIS A 517 25.70 -29.97 -16.14
CA HIS A 517 26.73 -30.35 -17.11
C HIS A 517 28.03 -30.79 -16.38
N PRO A 518 28.07 -32.00 -15.77
CA PRO A 518 29.17 -32.40 -14.89
C PRO A 518 30.55 -32.50 -15.57
N ALA A 519 30.60 -32.54 -16.90
CA ALA A 519 31.82 -32.49 -17.69
C ALA A 519 32.45 -31.07 -17.77
N ILE A 520 31.76 -30.03 -17.30
CA ILE A 520 32.26 -28.64 -17.27
C ILE A 520 33.02 -28.38 -15.96
N LYS A 521 34.28 -27.99 -16.09
CA LYS A 521 35.06 -27.37 -15.02
C LYS A 521 34.72 -25.87 -14.93
N GLY A 522 34.00 -25.45 -13.89
CA GLY A 522 33.63 -24.04 -13.67
C GLY A 522 34.63 -23.25 -12.82
N ILE A 523 34.81 -21.95 -13.09
CA ILE A 523 35.85 -21.07 -12.53
C ILE A 523 35.30 -19.67 -12.28
N ASN A 524 35.41 -19.17 -11.05
CA ASN A 524 34.99 -17.81 -10.72
C ASN A 524 36.17 -16.84 -10.83
N TYR A 525 36.06 -15.79 -11.64
CA TYR A 525 37.10 -14.79 -11.86
C TYR A 525 36.56 -13.38 -11.57
N ASP A 526 37.02 -12.78 -10.48
CA ASP A 526 36.57 -11.47 -10.00
C ASP A 526 37.74 -10.72 -9.36
N LEU A 527 37.50 -9.50 -8.87
CA LEU A 527 38.49 -8.72 -8.14
C LEU A 527 39.01 -9.48 -6.90
N PRO A 528 40.30 -9.38 -6.53
CA PRO A 528 40.88 -10.17 -5.43
C PRO A 528 40.16 -10.05 -4.08
N LEU A 529 39.52 -8.90 -3.80
CA LEU A 529 38.73 -8.67 -2.59
C LEU A 529 37.38 -9.42 -2.59
N VAL A 530 36.83 -9.69 -3.77
CA VAL A 530 35.59 -10.46 -3.98
C VAL A 530 35.92 -11.95 -3.92
N VAL A 531 36.94 -12.40 -4.66
CA VAL A 531 37.37 -13.81 -4.70
C VAL A 531 37.89 -14.31 -3.35
N LYS A 532 38.53 -13.47 -2.52
CA LYS A 532 38.97 -13.84 -1.16
C LYS A 532 37.86 -14.35 -0.22
N LYS A 533 36.59 -14.12 -0.55
CA LYS A 533 35.42 -14.58 0.23
C LYS A 533 34.65 -15.73 -0.46
N SER A 534 35.21 -16.33 -1.52
CA SER A 534 34.56 -17.31 -2.39
C SER A 534 35.40 -18.61 -2.53
N PRO A 535 34.77 -19.78 -2.72
CA PRO A 535 35.49 -21.05 -2.92
C PRO A 535 36.25 -21.11 -4.26
N PHE A 536 37.36 -21.84 -4.29
CA PHE A 536 38.45 -21.69 -5.27
C PHE A 536 38.43 -22.74 -6.41
N TYR A 537 38.50 -22.32 -7.68
CA TYR A 537 38.52 -23.21 -8.86
C TYR A 537 39.33 -22.59 -10.04
N PRO A 538 40.21 -23.32 -10.80
CA PRO A 538 41.15 -22.67 -11.76
C PRO A 538 41.02 -22.97 -13.29
N VAL A 539 41.01 -21.89 -14.12
CA VAL A 539 41.41 -21.70 -15.57
C VAL A 539 40.71 -22.55 -16.69
N CYS A 540 40.08 -22.04 -17.79
CA CYS A 540 39.73 -20.68 -18.33
C CYS A 540 38.42 -20.70 -19.24
N PHE A 541 37.97 -19.55 -19.84
CA PHE A 541 36.83 -19.23 -20.79
C PHE A 541 35.61 -18.38 -20.29
N ALA A 542 35.53 -17.07 -20.60
CA ALA A 542 34.71 -16.05 -19.88
C ALA A 542 33.21 -15.80 -20.24
N LEU A 543 32.48 -15.25 -19.24
CA LEU A 543 31.14 -14.61 -19.29
C LEU A 543 31.24 -13.11 -18.94
N LEU A 544 30.68 -12.17 -19.73
CA LEU A 544 31.12 -10.75 -19.68
C LEU A 544 30.01 -9.68 -19.78
N THR A 545 30.26 -8.52 -19.17
CA THR A 545 29.67 -7.20 -19.50
C THR A 545 30.79 -6.21 -19.85
N TYR A 546 30.63 -5.36 -20.87
CA TYR A 546 31.80 -4.95 -21.67
C TYR A 546 32.44 -3.57 -21.47
N ARG A 547 33.77 -3.59 -21.65
CA ARG A 547 34.59 -2.58 -22.36
C ARG A 547 35.42 -3.30 -23.43
N GLY A 548 35.74 -2.65 -24.56
CA GLY A 548 36.39 -3.30 -25.72
C GLY A 548 37.74 -4.00 -25.45
N VAL A 549 38.53 -3.50 -24.50
CA VAL A 549 39.80 -4.13 -24.07
C VAL A 549 39.60 -5.55 -23.54
N LEU A 550 38.47 -5.79 -22.86
CA LEU A 550 38.16 -7.07 -22.22
C LEU A 550 37.82 -8.16 -23.24
N LEU A 551 37.12 -7.80 -24.33
CA LEU A 551 36.87 -8.68 -25.48
C LEU A 551 38.15 -9.21 -26.10
N HIS A 552 39.11 -8.31 -26.38
CA HIS A 552 40.37 -8.64 -27.03
C HIS A 552 41.23 -9.58 -26.18
N ASN A 553 41.28 -9.34 -24.86
CA ASN A 553 41.97 -10.23 -23.93
C ASN A 553 41.31 -11.60 -23.86
N CYS A 554 39.97 -11.65 -23.87
CA CYS A 554 39.25 -12.93 -23.92
C CYS A 554 39.55 -13.68 -25.21
N TYR A 555 39.45 -13.05 -26.39
CA TYR A 555 39.80 -13.65 -27.69
C TYR A 555 41.19 -14.30 -27.70
N LYS A 556 42.21 -13.62 -27.15
CA LYS A 556 43.57 -14.16 -27.01
C LYS A 556 43.65 -15.39 -26.10
N ALA A 557 42.83 -15.44 -25.06
CA ALA A 557 42.80 -16.54 -24.09
C ALA A 557 41.97 -17.75 -24.57
N LEU A 558 41.24 -17.65 -25.67
CA LEU A 558 40.47 -18.78 -26.22
C LEU A 558 41.36 -19.70 -27.04
N LEU A 559 41.21 -21.01 -26.84
CA LEU A 559 41.55 -22.02 -27.85
C LEU A 559 40.71 -21.82 -29.13
N ASP A 560 41.18 -22.38 -30.24
CA ASP A 560 40.46 -22.30 -31.52
C ASP A 560 39.16 -23.13 -31.47
N ASN A 561 38.12 -22.65 -32.15
CA ASN A 561 36.71 -23.06 -31.95
C ASN A 561 36.13 -22.70 -30.56
N GLY A 562 36.87 -21.92 -29.77
CA GLY A 562 36.40 -21.37 -28.50
C GLY A 562 35.26 -20.36 -28.65
N LYS A 563 34.46 -20.21 -27.58
CA LYS A 563 33.32 -19.28 -27.55
C LYS A 563 33.30 -18.42 -26.29
N VAL A 564 32.85 -17.18 -26.43
CA VAL A 564 32.48 -16.30 -25.31
C VAL A 564 30.96 -16.19 -25.27
N ILE A 565 30.40 -16.27 -24.08
CA ILE A 565 28.97 -16.06 -23.83
C ILE A 565 28.84 -14.72 -23.12
N VAL A 566 27.90 -13.90 -23.56
CA VAL A 566 27.69 -12.54 -23.07
C VAL A 566 26.25 -12.47 -22.59
N VAL A 567 26.03 -11.95 -21.39
CA VAL A 567 24.69 -11.70 -20.87
C VAL A 567 24.59 -10.20 -20.64
N ASP A 568 24.08 -9.48 -21.63
CA ASP A 568 24.01 -8.01 -21.60
C ASP A 568 22.66 -7.54 -22.19
N MET A 569 22.35 -6.29 -21.89
CA MET A 569 21.19 -5.56 -22.37
C MET A 569 21.46 -5.06 -23.80
N VAL A 570 21.15 -5.89 -24.81
CA VAL A 570 21.35 -5.56 -26.23
C VAL A 570 20.06 -4.98 -26.83
N ILE A 571 20.13 -3.72 -27.23
CA ILE A 571 19.03 -2.94 -27.79
C ILE A 571 18.79 -3.36 -29.23
N GLN A 572 17.52 -3.38 -29.62
CA GLN A 572 17.12 -3.68 -30.99
C GLN A 572 17.04 -2.39 -31.80
N GLU A 573 17.62 -2.39 -32.99
CA GLU A 573 17.74 -1.21 -33.86
C GLU A 573 16.38 -0.61 -34.27
N ALA A 574 15.38 -1.48 -34.45
CA ALA A 574 14.00 -1.05 -34.62
C ALA A 574 13.36 -0.88 -33.23
N PRO A 575 12.86 0.32 -32.88
CA PRO A 575 12.22 0.56 -31.59
C PRO A 575 10.97 -0.30 -31.45
N LYS A 576 10.92 -1.11 -30.39
CA LYS A 576 9.76 -1.96 -30.06
C LYS A 576 8.95 -1.39 -28.91
N THR A 577 7.64 -1.53 -28.99
CA THR A 577 6.68 -0.95 -28.03
C THR A 577 6.41 -1.84 -26.81
N SER A 578 6.98 -3.05 -26.77
CA SER A 578 6.88 -4.00 -25.66
C SER A 578 7.52 -3.44 -24.39
N LEU A 579 6.99 -3.86 -23.23
CA LEU A 579 7.45 -3.42 -21.91
C LEU A 579 8.97 -3.63 -21.75
N SER A 580 9.48 -4.81 -22.13
CA SER A 580 10.91 -5.13 -22.09
C SER A 580 11.77 -4.19 -22.93
N ALA A 581 11.35 -3.87 -24.16
CA ALA A 581 12.09 -2.96 -25.03
C ALA A 581 12.11 -1.52 -24.49
N LYS A 582 11.00 -1.05 -23.90
CA LYS A 582 10.92 0.25 -23.23
C LYS A 582 11.82 0.33 -22.00
N SER A 583 11.77 -0.69 -21.13
CA SER A 583 12.67 -0.79 -19.96
C SER A 583 14.13 -0.83 -20.38
N LEU A 584 14.45 -1.56 -21.46
CA LEU A 584 15.79 -1.68 -22.03
C LEU A 584 16.34 -0.34 -22.53
N SER A 585 15.55 0.42 -23.30
CA SER A 585 15.92 1.78 -23.75
C SER A 585 16.09 2.74 -22.57
N LEU A 586 15.25 2.65 -21.53
CA LEU A 586 15.38 3.48 -20.32
C LEU A 586 16.66 3.16 -19.55
N PHE A 587 17.00 1.88 -19.41
CA PHE A 587 18.26 1.44 -18.80
C PHE A 587 19.48 1.88 -19.60
N ASP A 588 19.43 1.88 -20.94
CA ASP A 588 20.55 2.35 -21.75
C ASP A 588 20.78 3.86 -21.60
N VAL A 589 19.72 4.69 -21.68
CA VAL A 589 19.82 6.13 -21.42
C VAL A 589 20.38 6.41 -20.02
N TYR A 590 19.96 5.65 -19.00
CA TYR A 590 20.57 5.74 -17.67
C TYR A 590 22.06 5.33 -17.68
N ARG A 591 22.45 4.29 -18.43
CA ARG A 591 23.83 3.79 -18.51
C ARG A 591 24.76 4.70 -19.30
N MET A 592 24.28 5.37 -20.34
CA MET A 592 25.01 6.44 -21.04
C MET A 592 25.29 7.61 -20.10
N ASN A 593 24.27 8.09 -19.38
CA ASN A 593 24.42 9.20 -18.43
C ASN A 593 25.32 8.87 -17.23
N THR A 594 25.45 7.58 -16.86
CA THR A 594 26.29 7.14 -15.74
C THR A 594 27.70 6.68 -16.13
N ASN A 595 28.04 6.60 -17.42
CA ASN A 595 29.34 6.12 -17.89
C ASN A 595 29.80 6.89 -19.14
N VAL A 596 30.65 7.90 -18.94
CA VAL A 596 31.06 8.95 -19.91
C VAL A 596 31.75 8.41 -21.20
N SER A 597 31.98 7.10 -21.30
CA SER A 597 32.56 6.40 -22.47
C SER A 597 31.65 5.30 -23.03
N GLY A 598 30.34 5.36 -22.76
CA GLY A 598 29.36 4.38 -23.21
C GLY A 598 28.77 4.70 -24.58
N ASN A 599 28.93 3.79 -25.54
CA ASN A 599 28.19 3.77 -26.81
C ASN A 599 26.82 3.08 -26.63
N GLU A 600 25.91 3.28 -27.60
CA GLU A 600 24.63 2.56 -27.67
C GLU A 600 24.85 1.04 -27.75
N ARG A 601 24.07 0.26 -27.00
CA ARG A 601 24.20 -1.21 -26.97
C ARG A 601 23.41 -1.92 -28.07
N ILE A 602 23.37 -1.36 -29.27
CA ILE A 602 22.71 -2.02 -30.41
C ILE A 602 23.53 -3.21 -30.93
N GLU A 603 22.88 -4.16 -31.60
CA GLU A 603 23.55 -5.36 -32.09
C GLU A 603 24.73 -5.02 -33.03
N ARG A 604 24.59 -4.02 -33.93
CA ARG A 604 25.68 -3.53 -34.77
C ARG A 604 26.90 -3.01 -34.00
N GLU A 605 26.72 -2.31 -32.89
CA GLU A 605 27.83 -1.80 -32.07
C GLU A 605 28.56 -2.96 -31.36
N LEU A 606 27.81 -3.92 -30.82
CA LEU A 606 28.39 -5.15 -30.26
C LEU A 606 29.10 -5.97 -31.35
N GLN A 607 28.56 -6.00 -32.57
CA GLN A 607 29.21 -6.61 -33.73
C GLN A 607 30.52 -5.93 -34.10
N SER A 608 30.56 -4.60 -34.14
CA SER A 608 31.78 -3.81 -34.37
C SER A 608 32.83 -4.05 -33.29
N LEU A 609 32.44 -4.05 -32.01
CA LEU A 609 33.35 -4.30 -30.88
C LEU A 609 33.97 -5.70 -30.93
N ALA A 610 33.18 -6.74 -31.20
CA ALA A 610 33.70 -8.10 -31.25
C ALA A 610 34.48 -8.38 -32.56
N LYS A 611 34.14 -7.75 -33.70
CA LYS A 611 35.00 -7.74 -34.90
C LYS A 611 36.35 -7.05 -34.65
N ALA A 612 36.36 -5.90 -33.97
CA ALA A 612 37.60 -5.24 -33.56
C ALA A 612 38.46 -6.12 -32.62
N ALA A 613 37.80 -6.94 -31.80
CA ALA A 613 38.44 -7.98 -30.98
C ALA A 613 38.74 -9.30 -31.72
N ARG A 614 38.53 -9.36 -33.05
CA ARG A 614 38.81 -10.49 -33.96
C ARG A 614 37.87 -11.70 -33.90
N PHE A 615 36.71 -11.60 -33.25
CA PHE A 615 35.69 -12.64 -33.33
C PHE A 615 35.09 -12.72 -34.74
N SER A 616 34.92 -13.95 -35.24
CA SER A 616 34.49 -14.24 -36.61
C SER A 616 32.98 -14.30 -36.77
N GLU A 617 32.26 -14.73 -35.72
CA GLU A 617 30.81 -14.84 -35.74
C GLU A 617 30.19 -14.42 -34.41
N ILE A 618 29.03 -13.78 -34.51
CA ILE A 618 28.31 -13.10 -33.43
C ILE A 618 26.83 -13.40 -33.62
N ARG A 619 26.18 -14.03 -32.62
CA ARG A 619 24.76 -14.35 -32.68
C ARG A 619 24.08 -14.07 -31.34
N VAL A 620 22.96 -13.34 -31.35
CA VAL A 620 22.03 -13.33 -30.21
C VAL A 620 21.33 -14.69 -30.19
N ALA A 621 21.67 -15.52 -29.20
CA ALA A 621 21.21 -16.92 -29.14
C ALA A 621 19.83 -17.06 -28.49
N CYS A 622 19.52 -16.26 -27.48
CA CYS A 622 18.19 -16.12 -26.90
C CYS A 622 18.06 -14.78 -26.16
N ILE A 623 16.83 -14.36 -25.90
CA ILE A 623 16.49 -13.18 -25.10
C ILE A 623 15.48 -13.60 -24.04
N SER A 624 15.72 -13.25 -22.78
CA SER A 624 14.77 -13.42 -21.66
C SER A 624 14.68 -12.10 -20.90
N PHE A 625 13.44 -11.68 -20.61
CA PHE A 625 13.13 -10.37 -20.05
C PHE A 625 13.77 -9.21 -20.84
N THR A 626 14.79 -8.56 -20.29
CA THR A 626 15.59 -7.49 -20.93
C THR A 626 17.02 -7.91 -21.29
N PHE A 627 17.40 -9.16 -21.02
CA PHE A 627 18.77 -9.65 -21.20
C PHE A 627 18.89 -10.56 -22.42
N SER A 628 19.92 -10.28 -23.22
CA SER A 628 20.27 -11.03 -24.43
C SER A 628 21.49 -11.89 -24.15
N VAL A 629 21.40 -13.18 -24.48
CA VAL A 629 22.55 -14.10 -24.47
C VAL A 629 23.22 -14.03 -25.83
N VAL A 630 24.36 -13.33 -25.93
CA VAL A 630 25.12 -13.23 -27.19
C VAL A 630 26.28 -14.20 -27.17
N LYS A 631 26.40 -14.98 -28.24
CA LYS A 631 27.49 -15.94 -28.48
C LYS A 631 28.49 -15.29 -29.44
N LEU A 632 29.74 -15.22 -29.03
CA LEU A 632 30.87 -14.82 -29.88
C LEU A 632 31.74 -16.05 -30.15
N LEU A 633 32.12 -16.29 -31.40
CA LEU A 633 32.93 -17.43 -31.82
C LEU A 633 34.31 -17.01 -32.33
N LYS A 634 35.32 -17.80 -31.97
CA LYS A 634 36.65 -17.76 -32.56
C LYS A 634 36.80 -18.93 -33.53
N ASN A 635 36.74 -18.64 -34.82
CA ASN A 635 37.17 -19.59 -35.85
C ASN A 635 38.71 -19.70 -35.84
N MET A 636 39.22 -20.74 -36.50
CA MET A 636 40.66 -20.91 -36.81
C MET A 636 41.16 -19.78 -37.72
#